data_AF-A0A6B3LCR5-F1
#
_entry.id   AF-A0A6B3LCR5-F1
#
_cell.length_a   1.000
_cell.length_b   1.000
_cell.length_c   1.000
_cell.angle_alpha   90.00
_cell.angle_beta   90.00
_cell.angle_gamma   90.00
#
_symmetry.space_group_name_H-M   'P 1'
#
loop_
_entity.id
_entity.type
_entity.pdbx_description
1 polymer ?
#
loop_
_entity_poly.entity_id
_entity_poly.type
_entity_poly.pdbx_seq_one_letter_code
_entity_poly.pdbx_strand_id
1 'polypeptide(L)'
;MKRLFTALSLAAGLLAAALPASASAATQPNVIVILTDDLGYGDVYNLHQHVRDNGAGGGIAGDGIINGSEEPFIYTPEIDRMAAEGAKLTRHYTSAPVCAPARGSLLQGRDQGHANIRNNSFDKVISDNHTLGTVMQQAGYYTAVVGKWGVGGTTNLGAGRPNERGFDYFYGYMEHLDGHEHYPGNSGKVIENTTRITSGLANAYTTDLFTAKAKSLIIDRATNHSTTPFFIYLAYDAPHAQLQVPTQAYPSGKGTSGGLSWPLNTNSGTNDSWIHPDYRSLGTSAARHATMVRRLDTCLGDLLQTLRDLGIDDNTLVVFTSDNGTHDEPGAGPLGVAHNPRNFDSYGELEGIKRDHWEGGIRMPTFAWWPGKIGDNNAATPGLNSTRPSAFWDWMPTLCDAAGAVPPAWTSGVSLLPELTGNGSQLDKGYLYFEYQNGGRTPSYSDFPNHGGSYRGEMQSIFLTDPTDGKRYKGVRYNVTSHTQDFLIYDVDTDPGEGTNLATSKTSLQQAMKDKVLQVRIDGDYTRNYLSGVNTPPAPPASAVSGLDYKAFTGTWDWVPETAYLTPVASGTASGLDLTKRTQDDNCLLEFTGFIQIPTDGTYTFTMTTDSSVSTNASGGMLWIHDAHIIDDDFNHNGSAKSGSMRLKAGLHPVRILYKHTSGSHDINLQYSGPGITTQTIPESSFFRAGTPDPVPSALPDAAESRNGAAVEIDVLANDFDDNAPSPLSIASVGTPAFGTAVISNGKIEYTPFTNHFGTDKFTYSITDGEYTVEGEVTVNVTHLAGDLWIPLNETSGSSVAEVGGVTVGSLSGFANTETSHIPGKVGYALAFDGTDDQIPLTGITLPTGDAPRTVSAWVRVTTTSAPEYQVIFNYGQNNNGERFSFRLDTASQANQRLRLEVQGGFIVGSTRINDGEWHHVAAVVDDFDSNGTTSVSETKLYVDGKLETISSSGSRAINTSGVGTPLIGAASHAPNYNFQGDIDEVRVINRALDITEVASLANPTNQLRDAWRERHFGTTTPDWTTDADNDSSELIEEYGFGSNPHIPDTSNHAPSVQLNPTSGKLEITFNRRKPGTHDLTYSVEVSDNLASWTLPTTEVSVTDHPTLEGFDQVTVASDADLATSARLFIRMNVN
;
A
#
# COMPACT_ATOMS: atom_id res chain seq x y z
N MET A 1 -11.41 50.69 60.33
CA MET A 1 -10.69 50.18 61.53
C MET A 1 -11.61 49.16 62.19
N LYS A 2 -11.36 47.85 62.32
CA LYS A 2 -10.13 47.04 62.47
C LYS A 2 -10.44 45.57 62.13
N ARG A 3 -9.49 44.91 61.44
CA ARG A 3 -8.87 43.57 61.64
C ARG A 3 -9.77 42.36 61.94
N LEU A 4 -9.83 41.35 61.05
CA LEU A 4 -8.91 40.19 60.88
C LEU A 4 -9.17 39.06 61.90
N PHE A 5 -9.62 37.90 61.41
CA PHE A 5 -9.45 36.60 62.06
C PHE A 5 -9.03 35.56 61.02
N THR A 6 -7.98 34.81 61.34
CA THR A 6 -7.43 33.69 60.57
C THR A 6 -7.06 32.59 61.56
N ALA A 7 -7.40 31.34 61.24
CA ALA A 7 -6.82 30.05 61.67
C ALA A 7 -7.93 28.99 61.60
N LEU A 8 -7.75 27.76 61.10
CA LEU A 8 -6.65 27.06 60.44
C LEU A 8 -7.29 25.79 59.81
N SER A 9 -6.69 25.33 58.72
CA SER A 9 -6.94 24.12 57.90
C SER A 9 -6.88 22.77 58.63
N LEU A 10 -7.68 21.75 58.22
CA LEU A 10 -7.25 20.61 57.36
C LEU A 10 -8.38 19.59 57.06
N ALA A 11 -8.52 19.26 55.77
CA ALA A 11 -8.94 17.99 55.13
C ALA A 11 -10.31 17.32 55.42
N ALA A 12 -11.21 17.40 54.42
CA ALA A 12 -11.98 16.28 53.89
C ALA A 12 -12.28 16.53 52.39
N GLY A 13 -12.06 15.50 51.57
CA GLY A 13 -11.92 15.58 50.11
C GLY A 13 -13.16 16.01 49.33
N LEU A 14 -12.88 16.70 48.21
CA LEU A 14 -13.83 17.06 47.17
C LEU A 14 -14.31 15.82 46.41
N LEU A 15 -15.62 15.59 46.39
CA LEU A 15 -16.33 15.00 45.26
C LEU A 15 -17.48 15.96 44.90
N ALA A 16 -17.17 17.00 44.13
CA ALA A 16 -18.16 17.80 43.44
C ALA A 16 -18.16 17.34 41.98
N ALA A 17 -19.25 16.71 41.55
CA ALA A 17 -19.46 16.32 40.17
C ALA A 17 -19.24 17.54 39.26
N ALA A 18 -18.23 17.45 38.39
CA ALA A 18 -18.07 18.38 37.29
C ALA A 18 -19.28 18.19 36.38
N LEU A 19 -20.15 19.20 36.33
CA LEU A 19 -21.09 19.34 35.22
C LEU A 19 -20.25 19.39 33.93
N PRO A 20 -20.57 18.60 32.90
CA PRO A 20 -19.86 18.69 31.64
C PRO A 20 -20.01 20.13 31.12
N ALA A 21 -18.88 20.76 30.83
CA ALA A 21 -18.87 22.00 30.07
C ALA A 21 -19.65 21.75 28.78
N SER A 22 -20.71 22.51 28.54
CA SER A 22 -21.40 22.53 27.27
C SER A 22 -20.36 22.71 26.17
N ALA A 23 -20.22 21.73 25.29
CA ALA A 23 -19.39 21.86 24.10
C ALA A 23 -19.86 23.11 23.35
N SER A 24 -18.96 24.08 23.18
CA SER A 24 -19.21 25.21 22.27
C SER A 24 -19.56 24.61 20.91
N ALA A 25 -20.72 24.93 20.36
CA ALA A 25 -21.06 24.57 18.98
C ALA A 25 -19.88 25.02 18.09
N ALA A 26 -19.32 24.09 17.31
CA ALA A 26 -18.25 24.43 16.39
C ALA A 26 -18.79 25.49 15.42
N THR A 27 -18.11 26.64 15.32
CA THR A 27 -18.48 27.69 14.39
C THR A 27 -18.24 27.19 12.96
N GLN A 28 -19.25 27.30 12.09
CA GLN A 28 -19.11 26.99 10.66
C GLN A 28 -17.91 27.75 10.06
N PRO A 29 -17.10 27.14 9.18
CA PRO A 29 -15.99 27.82 8.53
C PRO A 29 -16.47 28.81 7.47
N ASN A 30 -15.62 29.75 7.07
CA ASN A 30 -15.79 30.38 5.76
C ASN A 30 -15.32 29.43 4.67
N VAL A 31 -15.83 29.57 3.45
CA VAL A 31 -15.45 28.74 2.30
C VAL A 31 -15.08 29.63 1.11
N ILE A 32 -13.95 29.33 0.47
CA ILE A 32 -13.55 29.93 -0.80
C ILE A 32 -13.21 28.81 -1.78
N VAL A 33 -13.88 28.77 -2.92
CA VAL A 33 -13.52 27.89 -4.04
C VAL A 33 -12.94 28.75 -5.15
N ILE A 34 -11.64 28.57 -5.39
CA ILE A 34 -10.88 29.23 -6.44
C ILE A 34 -10.78 28.29 -7.63
N LEU A 35 -11.28 28.72 -8.78
CA LEU A 35 -11.25 27.97 -10.03
C LEU A 35 -10.51 28.76 -11.11
N THR A 36 -9.46 28.20 -11.69
CA THR A 36 -8.77 28.76 -12.86
C THR A 36 -9.32 28.19 -14.17
N ASP A 37 -8.99 28.82 -15.30
CA ASP A 37 -9.43 28.39 -16.64
C ASP A 37 -8.22 27.96 -17.47
N ASP A 38 -8.15 26.68 -17.83
CA ASP A 38 -7.06 26.06 -18.60
C ASP A 38 -5.67 26.03 -17.92
N LEU A 39 -5.58 26.09 -16.59
CA LEU A 39 -4.32 25.83 -15.89
C LEU A 39 -4.01 24.32 -15.94
N GLY A 40 -2.90 23.94 -16.56
CA GLY A 40 -2.51 22.55 -16.68
C GLY A 40 -1.95 21.97 -15.39
N TYR A 41 -2.06 20.65 -15.21
CA TYR A 41 -1.47 19.94 -14.06
C TYR A 41 0.03 20.20 -13.94
N GLY A 42 0.70 20.24 -15.08
CA GLY A 42 2.13 20.47 -15.18
C GLY A 42 2.55 21.89 -14.87
N ASP A 43 1.67 22.89 -14.99
CA ASP A 43 2.02 24.32 -14.78
C ASP A 43 2.37 24.68 -13.31
N VAL A 44 2.16 23.75 -12.36
CA VAL A 44 2.38 23.96 -10.92
C VAL A 44 3.67 23.30 -10.45
N TYR A 45 4.43 24.01 -9.62
CA TYR A 45 5.77 23.60 -9.23
C TYR A 45 5.83 22.30 -8.42
N ASN A 46 5.10 22.18 -7.31
CA ASN A 46 5.02 20.95 -6.50
C ASN A 46 4.28 19.77 -7.20
N LEU A 47 3.75 19.96 -8.42
CA LEU A 47 3.18 18.85 -9.20
C LEU A 47 4.12 18.37 -10.29
N HIS A 48 4.79 19.30 -10.99
CA HIS A 48 5.67 18.92 -12.09
C HIS A 48 6.88 19.86 -12.25
N GLN A 49 6.74 21.19 -12.17
CA GLN A 49 7.86 22.08 -12.56
C GLN A 49 9.12 21.89 -11.72
N HIS A 50 9.02 21.34 -10.50
CA HIS A 50 10.19 20.98 -9.68
C HIS A 50 11.14 19.97 -10.35
N VAL A 51 10.68 19.10 -11.26
CA VAL A 51 11.57 18.17 -11.98
C VAL A 51 12.34 18.85 -13.11
N ARG A 52 11.91 20.05 -13.51
CA ARG A 52 12.59 20.91 -14.49
C ARG A 52 13.61 21.85 -13.82
N ASP A 53 13.50 22.02 -12.50
CA ASP A 53 14.42 22.82 -11.67
C ASP A 53 15.58 21.93 -11.16
N ASN A 54 16.82 22.31 -11.50
CA ASN A 54 18.03 21.56 -11.11
C ASN A 54 18.65 22.03 -9.77
N GLY A 55 17.95 22.86 -9.00
CA GLY A 55 18.36 23.32 -7.68
C GLY A 55 19.20 24.60 -7.67
N ALA A 56 19.29 25.34 -8.79
CA ALA A 56 20.02 26.60 -8.88
C ALA A 56 19.24 27.85 -8.37
N GLY A 57 17.95 27.70 -8.06
CA GLY A 57 17.16 28.63 -7.26
C GLY A 57 16.34 29.67 -8.04
N GLY A 58 15.16 29.99 -7.49
CA GLY A 58 14.48 31.28 -7.65
C GLY A 58 14.00 31.67 -9.04
N GLY A 59 13.43 30.74 -9.84
CA GLY A 59 12.67 31.06 -11.06
C GLY A 59 13.47 31.67 -12.22
N ILE A 60 14.74 32.02 -12.01
CA ILE A 60 15.75 32.32 -13.02
C ILE A 60 17.10 31.88 -12.46
N ALA A 61 17.89 31.15 -13.23
CA ALA A 61 19.34 31.12 -13.08
C ALA A 61 19.86 32.57 -12.87
N GLY A 62 20.27 32.90 -11.65
CA GLY A 62 20.65 34.25 -11.22
C GLY A 62 21.85 34.86 -11.96
N ASP A 63 22.45 34.16 -12.91
CA ASP A 63 23.55 34.63 -13.76
C ASP A 63 23.47 34.17 -15.23
N GLY A 64 22.40 33.51 -15.65
CA GLY A 64 22.33 32.91 -16.98
C GLY A 64 23.29 31.73 -17.11
N ILE A 65 22.72 30.52 -17.07
CA ILE A 65 23.42 29.27 -17.38
C ILE A 65 24.57 28.95 -16.43
N ILE A 66 24.32 28.04 -15.48
CA ILE A 66 25.36 27.12 -15.02
C ILE A 66 25.04 25.74 -15.62
N ASN A 67 25.84 25.36 -16.62
CA ASN A 67 25.88 24.08 -17.36
C ASN A 67 24.93 23.82 -18.55
N GLY A 68 24.09 24.77 -18.97
CA GLY A 68 23.38 24.67 -20.26
C GLY A 68 22.36 23.53 -20.34
N SER A 69 21.91 23.02 -19.21
CA SER A 69 21.05 21.84 -19.08
C SER A 69 19.75 22.09 -18.30
N GLU A 70 19.40 23.36 -18.01
CA GLU A 70 18.17 23.72 -17.30
C GLU A 70 17.08 24.09 -18.31
N GLU A 71 15.98 23.35 -18.28
CA GLU A 71 14.79 23.63 -19.10
C GLU A 71 13.97 24.78 -18.46
N PRO A 72 13.31 25.66 -19.24
CA PRO A 72 12.45 26.69 -18.68
C PRO A 72 11.35 26.10 -17.79
N PHE A 73 11.07 26.73 -16.65
CA PHE A 73 10.04 26.28 -15.71
C PHE A 73 9.21 27.45 -15.14
N ILE A 74 8.03 27.14 -14.59
CA ILE A 74 7.15 28.12 -13.93
C ILE A 74 7.28 27.98 -12.41
N TYR A 75 7.57 29.09 -11.72
CA TYR A 75 7.68 29.10 -10.26
C TYR A 75 6.38 29.55 -9.59
N THR A 76 5.81 28.73 -8.69
CA THR A 76 4.52 28.96 -8.01
C THR A 76 4.59 28.81 -6.47
N PRO A 77 5.38 29.65 -5.78
CA PRO A 77 5.63 29.52 -4.34
C PRO A 77 4.39 29.67 -3.45
N GLU A 78 3.34 30.38 -3.86
CA GLU A 78 2.16 30.54 -3.02
C GLU A 78 1.25 29.32 -3.09
N ILE A 79 1.14 28.70 -4.28
CA ILE A 79 0.50 27.39 -4.45
C ILE A 79 1.30 26.31 -3.71
N ASP A 80 2.63 26.33 -3.80
CA ASP A 80 3.48 25.38 -3.07
C ASP A 80 3.33 25.53 -1.55
N ARG A 81 3.22 26.77 -1.07
CA ARG A 81 2.92 27.07 0.33
C ARG A 81 1.53 26.56 0.73
N MET A 82 0.52 26.79 -0.11
CA MET A 82 -0.84 26.26 0.13
C MET A 82 -0.83 24.73 0.23
N ALA A 83 -0.04 24.06 -0.61
CA ALA A 83 0.12 22.61 -0.55
C ALA A 83 0.82 22.14 0.73
N ALA A 84 1.86 22.86 1.18
CA ALA A 84 2.61 22.52 2.39
C ALA A 84 1.82 22.72 3.68
N GLU A 85 0.95 23.72 3.73
CA GLU A 85 0.10 24.05 4.89
C GLU A 85 -1.30 23.39 4.85
N GLY A 86 -1.60 22.63 3.79
CA GLY A 86 -2.91 22.07 3.53
C GLY A 86 -2.82 20.65 2.95
N ALA A 87 -3.59 20.38 1.90
CA ALA A 87 -3.62 19.12 1.19
C ALA A 87 -3.41 19.33 -0.31
N LYS A 88 -2.66 18.43 -0.93
CA LYS A 88 -2.52 18.27 -2.38
C LYS A 88 -3.25 17.00 -2.81
N LEU A 89 -4.17 17.12 -3.75
CA LEU A 89 -4.93 15.99 -4.30
C LEU A 89 -4.38 15.68 -5.69
N THR A 90 -3.46 14.71 -5.77
CA THR A 90 -2.70 14.43 -7.00
C THR A 90 -3.52 13.76 -8.09
N ARG A 91 -4.70 13.23 -7.73
CA ARG A 91 -5.63 12.51 -8.62
C ARG A 91 -7.06 13.05 -8.48
N HIS A 92 -7.19 14.37 -8.49
CA HIS A 92 -8.48 15.04 -8.59
C HIS A 92 -8.82 15.34 -10.04
N TYR A 93 -10.05 15.03 -10.46
CA TYR A 93 -10.49 15.12 -11.84
C TYR A 93 -11.54 16.21 -12.04
N THR A 94 -11.41 17.00 -13.10
CA THR A 94 -12.54 17.78 -13.62
C THR A 94 -13.60 16.83 -14.16
N SER A 95 -14.83 17.29 -14.25
CA SER A 95 -15.96 16.52 -14.75
C SER A 95 -16.04 16.44 -16.27
N ALA A 96 -15.48 17.39 -17.01
CA ALA A 96 -15.40 17.36 -18.46
C ALA A 96 -14.14 18.10 -18.93
N PRO A 97 -13.54 17.76 -20.07
CA PRO A 97 -12.27 18.36 -20.50
C PRO A 97 -12.46 19.74 -21.15
N VAL A 98 -13.50 20.49 -20.79
CA VAL A 98 -13.78 21.84 -21.30
C VAL A 98 -14.69 22.64 -20.34
N CYS A 99 -14.52 23.97 -20.32
CA CYS A 99 -15.03 24.89 -19.32
C CYS A 99 -16.51 24.73 -18.92
N ALA A 100 -17.49 24.93 -19.82
CA ALA A 100 -18.91 25.00 -19.42
C ALA A 100 -19.49 23.71 -18.81
N PRO A 101 -19.33 22.51 -19.41
CA PRO A 101 -19.76 21.26 -18.79
C PRO A 101 -19.01 20.96 -17.49
N ALA A 102 -17.72 21.33 -17.38
CA ALA A 102 -16.94 21.21 -16.16
C ALA A 102 -17.52 22.05 -15.01
N ARG A 103 -17.74 23.34 -15.29
CA ARG A 103 -18.31 24.31 -14.34
C ARG A 103 -19.73 23.96 -13.93
N GLY A 104 -20.58 23.58 -14.89
CA GLY A 104 -21.96 23.18 -14.60
C GLY A 104 -22.03 22.00 -13.63
N SER A 105 -21.16 21.01 -13.83
CA SER A 105 -21.07 19.83 -12.97
C SER A 105 -20.50 20.11 -11.58
N LEU A 106 -19.45 20.95 -11.48
CA LEU A 106 -18.93 21.42 -10.20
C LEU A 106 -20.02 22.12 -9.39
N LEU A 107 -20.71 23.06 -10.02
CA LEU A 107 -21.75 23.85 -9.38
C LEU A 107 -22.95 23.02 -8.96
N GLN A 108 -23.26 21.92 -9.64
CA GLN A 108 -24.40 21.05 -9.33
C GLN A 108 -24.04 19.82 -8.50
N GLY A 109 -22.75 19.51 -8.32
CA GLY A 109 -22.34 18.25 -7.70
C GLY A 109 -22.72 17.02 -8.52
N ARG A 110 -22.64 17.07 -9.86
CA ARG A 110 -23.07 15.97 -10.77
C ARG A 110 -21.95 15.50 -11.68
N ASP A 111 -21.92 14.20 -11.96
CA ASP A 111 -21.09 13.62 -13.03
C ASP A 111 -21.72 13.85 -14.42
N GLN A 112 -20.97 13.56 -15.50
CA GLN A 112 -21.44 13.79 -16.87
C GLN A 112 -22.54 12.82 -17.34
N GLY A 113 -22.75 11.70 -16.66
CA GLY A 113 -23.90 10.82 -16.88
C GLY A 113 -25.22 11.44 -16.41
N HIS A 114 -25.12 12.47 -15.57
CA HIS A 114 -26.21 13.11 -14.87
C HIS A 114 -26.37 14.62 -15.15
N ALA A 115 -25.29 15.30 -15.56
CA ALA A 115 -25.25 16.75 -15.76
C ALA A 115 -26.23 17.25 -16.83
N ASN A 116 -26.64 18.52 -16.77
CA ASN A 116 -27.49 19.11 -17.81
C ASN A 116 -26.66 19.67 -19.00
N ILE A 117 -25.44 20.16 -18.76
CA ILE A 117 -24.49 20.66 -19.76
C ILE A 117 -23.43 19.57 -19.99
N ARG A 118 -23.43 18.92 -21.17
CA ARG A 118 -22.61 17.72 -21.45
C ARG A 118 -21.67 17.82 -22.66
N ASN A 119 -21.73 18.91 -23.40
CA ASN A 119 -21.01 19.08 -24.67
C ASN A 119 -20.77 20.57 -24.96
N ASN A 120 -20.48 20.90 -26.22
CA ASN A 120 -20.28 22.27 -26.71
C ASN A 120 -21.53 23.16 -26.73
N SER A 121 -22.60 22.76 -26.04
CA SER A 121 -23.74 23.61 -25.73
C SER A 121 -23.33 24.62 -24.64
N PHE A 122 -22.28 25.41 -24.92
CA PHE A 122 -21.74 26.45 -24.03
C PHE A 122 -22.80 27.48 -23.63
N ASP A 123 -23.83 27.62 -24.46
CA ASP A 123 -24.92 28.56 -24.29
C ASP A 123 -26.13 27.98 -23.55
N LYS A 124 -26.04 26.71 -23.12
CA LYS A 124 -27.08 26.08 -22.31
C LYS A 124 -27.02 26.62 -20.89
N VAL A 125 -28.18 27.04 -20.40
CA VAL A 125 -28.34 27.54 -19.04
C VAL A 125 -28.20 26.38 -18.05
N ILE A 126 -27.42 26.57 -17.00
CA ILE A 126 -27.38 25.65 -15.84
C ILE A 126 -28.80 25.43 -15.30
N SER A 127 -29.17 24.17 -15.04
CA SER A 127 -30.56 23.85 -14.66
C SER A 127 -30.93 24.53 -13.35
N ASP A 128 -32.23 24.84 -13.22
CA ASP A 128 -32.81 25.42 -12.01
C ASP A 128 -33.09 24.29 -11.00
N ASN A 129 -32.03 23.90 -10.30
CA ASN A 129 -32.01 22.82 -9.32
C ASN A 129 -30.92 23.15 -8.28
N HIS A 130 -30.67 22.26 -7.32
CA HIS A 130 -29.62 22.39 -6.31
C HIS A 130 -28.26 22.73 -6.95
N THR A 131 -27.67 23.83 -6.48
CA THR A 131 -26.31 24.25 -6.80
C THR A 131 -25.52 24.51 -5.52
N LEU A 132 -24.21 24.67 -5.63
CA LEU A 132 -23.37 25.10 -4.51
C LEU A 132 -23.87 26.41 -3.91
N GLY A 133 -24.38 27.32 -4.75
CA GLY A 133 -25.00 28.56 -4.28
C GLY A 133 -26.24 28.29 -3.43
N THR A 134 -27.22 27.55 -3.95
CA THR A 134 -28.50 27.32 -3.23
C THR A 134 -28.28 26.57 -1.93
N VAL A 135 -27.42 25.54 -1.96
CA VAL A 135 -27.12 24.68 -0.81
C VAL A 135 -26.37 25.46 0.27
N MET A 136 -25.33 26.22 -0.08
CA MET A 136 -24.57 26.99 0.91
C MET A 136 -25.39 28.15 1.48
N GLN A 137 -26.22 28.80 0.65
CA GLN A 137 -27.14 29.85 1.11
C GLN A 137 -28.14 29.30 2.14
N GLN A 138 -28.74 28.14 1.88
CA GLN A 138 -29.65 27.47 2.81
C GLN A 138 -28.93 27.00 4.09
N ALA A 139 -27.65 26.61 3.99
CA ALA A 139 -26.80 26.32 5.15
C ALA A 139 -26.38 27.58 5.96
N GLY A 140 -26.87 28.77 5.60
CA GLY A 140 -26.70 30.02 6.35
C GLY A 140 -25.55 30.91 5.90
N TYR A 141 -24.93 30.62 4.76
CA TYR A 141 -23.79 31.39 4.25
C TYR A 141 -24.26 32.60 3.45
N TYR A 142 -23.48 33.70 3.53
CA TYR A 142 -23.49 34.72 2.49
C TYR A 142 -22.76 34.19 1.25
N THR A 143 -23.43 34.14 0.10
CA THR A 143 -22.89 33.48 -1.10
C THR A 143 -22.51 34.50 -2.18
N ALA A 144 -21.31 34.38 -2.74
CA ALA A 144 -20.83 35.30 -3.76
C ALA A 144 -20.09 34.59 -4.91
N VAL A 145 -20.26 35.09 -6.13
CA VAL A 145 -19.43 34.74 -7.28
C VAL A 145 -18.62 35.95 -7.70
N VAL A 146 -17.31 35.76 -7.86
CA VAL A 146 -16.41 36.75 -8.47
C VAL A 146 -15.69 36.10 -9.64
N GLY A 147 -15.83 36.68 -10.84
CA GLY A 147 -15.15 36.22 -12.06
C GLY A 147 -16.06 35.52 -13.07
N LYS A 148 -15.54 34.50 -13.77
CA LYS A 148 -16.19 33.82 -14.91
C LYS A 148 -17.27 32.85 -14.46
N TRP A 149 -18.53 33.18 -14.75
CA TRP A 149 -19.68 32.29 -14.57
C TRP A 149 -19.77 31.25 -15.70
N GLY A 150 -19.93 31.70 -16.95
CA GLY A 150 -19.79 30.87 -18.14
C GLY A 150 -20.87 29.79 -18.36
N VAL A 151 -21.93 29.75 -17.54
CA VAL A 151 -23.03 28.77 -17.63
C VAL A 151 -24.42 29.43 -17.56
N GLY A 152 -24.48 30.76 -17.81
CA GLY A 152 -25.70 31.57 -17.76
C GLY A 152 -26.49 31.65 -19.08
N GLY A 153 -25.96 31.11 -20.18
CA GLY A 153 -26.51 31.22 -21.54
C GLY A 153 -26.18 32.54 -22.27
N THR A 154 -26.65 32.68 -23.52
CA THR A 154 -26.20 33.74 -24.46
C THR A 154 -26.85 35.11 -24.36
N THR A 155 -27.99 35.24 -23.68
CA THR A 155 -28.78 36.50 -23.75
C THR A 155 -29.38 36.96 -22.43
N ASN A 156 -29.07 36.31 -21.31
CA ASN A 156 -29.90 36.45 -20.13
C ASN A 156 -29.15 37.05 -18.95
N LEU A 157 -29.28 38.38 -18.84
CA LEU A 157 -29.80 38.94 -17.61
C LEU A 157 -31.20 38.33 -17.30
N GLY A 158 -31.30 37.01 -17.14
CA GLY A 158 -32.53 36.23 -16.95
C GLY A 158 -32.30 35.06 -15.98
N ALA A 159 -33.01 33.94 -16.15
CA ALA A 159 -33.10 32.88 -15.13
C ALA A 159 -31.80 32.10 -14.86
N GLY A 160 -30.73 32.23 -15.66
CA GLY A 160 -29.48 31.47 -15.53
C GLY A 160 -28.37 32.16 -14.73
N ARG A 161 -28.67 33.31 -14.11
CA ARG A 161 -27.67 34.13 -13.41
C ARG A 161 -27.28 33.52 -12.06
N PRO A 162 -26.09 33.85 -11.53
CA PRO A 162 -25.70 33.43 -10.18
C PRO A 162 -26.76 33.79 -9.12
N ASN A 163 -27.36 34.98 -9.21
CA ASN A 163 -28.41 35.41 -8.26
C ASN A 163 -29.68 34.55 -8.30
N GLU A 164 -29.96 33.88 -9.41
CA GLU A 164 -31.08 32.93 -9.55
C GLU A 164 -30.64 31.49 -9.26
N ARG A 165 -29.39 31.29 -8.85
CA ARG A 165 -28.76 29.99 -8.53
C ARG A 165 -28.14 30.02 -7.13
N GLY A 166 -28.76 30.79 -6.23
CA GLY A 166 -28.43 30.83 -4.81
C GLY A 166 -27.21 31.66 -4.43
N PHE A 167 -26.76 32.58 -5.29
CA PHE A 167 -25.69 33.53 -4.95
C PHE A 167 -26.23 34.92 -4.61
N ASP A 168 -26.00 35.41 -3.40
CA ASP A 168 -26.42 36.76 -2.97
C ASP A 168 -25.74 37.87 -3.79
N TYR A 169 -24.52 37.61 -4.27
CA TYR A 169 -23.71 38.60 -4.98
C TYR A 169 -22.99 38.03 -6.20
N PHE A 170 -22.91 38.82 -7.27
CA PHE A 170 -22.13 38.51 -8.47
C PHE A 170 -21.31 39.71 -8.93
N TYR A 171 -20.04 39.48 -9.27
CA TYR A 171 -19.17 40.43 -9.98
C TYR A 171 -18.30 39.71 -10.99
N GLY A 172 -18.53 39.87 -12.29
CA GLY A 172 -17.65 39.26 -13.30
C GLY A 172 -18.29 39.04 -14.65
N TYR A 173 -17.82 38.01 -15.36
CA TYR A 173 -18.27 37.66 -16.71
C TYR A 173 -19.40 36.66 -16.65
N MET A 174 -20.54 37.02 -17.25
CA MET A 174 -21.72 36.15 -17.30
C MET A 174 -21.62 35.12 -18.41
N GLU A 175 -21.32 35.59 -19.63
CA GLU A 175 -21.28 34.76 -20.84
C GLU A 175 -19.95 34.01 -20.93
N HIS A 176 -19.97 32.82 -21.55
CA HIS A 176 -18.78 32.00 -21.73
C HIS A 176 -17.67 32.73 -22.51
N LEU A 177 -18.04 33.39 -23.61
CA LEU A 177 -17.11 34.08 -24.52
C LEU A 177 -16.48 35.33 -23.93
N ASP A 178 -17.14 36.01 -22.99
CA ASP A 178 -16.57 37.19 -22.33
C ASP A 178 -15.32 36.82 -21.54
N GLY A 179 -15.27 35.61 -20.99
CA GLY A 179 -14.11 35.06 -20.29
C GLY A 179 -12.99 34.56 -21.20
N HIS A 180 -12.94 34.98 -22.47
CA HIS A 180 -11.77 34.85 -23.35
C HIS A 180 -10.98 36.17 -23.44
N GLU A 181 -11.43 37.22 -22.75
CA GLU A 181 -10.83 38.55 -22.77
C GLU A 181 -10.35 38.93 -21.36
N HIS A 182 -9.05 39.13 -21.18
CA HIS A 182 -8.46 39.50 -19.89
C HIS A 182 -8.48 41.00 -19.61
N TYR A 183 -8.96 41.79 -20.57
CA TYR A 183 -9.18 43.24 -20.47
C TYR A 183 -10.63 43.58 -20.86
N PRO A 184 -11.55 43.76 -19.90
CA PRO A 184 -12.97 44.00 -20.18
C PRO A 184 -13.22 45.21 -21.09
N GLY A 185 -12.31 46.20 -21.08
CA GLY A 185 -12.35 47.38 -21.94
C GLY A 185 -12.36 47.10 -23.44
N ASN A 186 -11.81 45.96 -23.88
CA ASN A 186 -11.69 45.62 -25.28
C ASN A 186 -13.00 45.05 -25.83
N SER A 187 -13.49 43.96 -25.23
CA SER A 187 -14.66 43.22 -25.73
C SER A 187 -15.52 42.56 -24.64
N GLY A 188 -14.98 42.35 -23.43
CA GLY A 188 -15.67 41.67 -22.33
C GLY A 188 -16.80 42.48 -21.69
N LYS A 189 -17.69 41.80 -20.97
CA LYS A 189 -18.86 42.42 -20.31
C LYS A 189 -18.91 42.11 -18.82
N VAL A 190 -18.21 42.89 -18.01
CA VAL A 190 -18.33 42.77 -16.55
C VAL A 190 -19.71 43.25 -16.08
N ILE A 191 -20.38 42.41 -15.31
CA ILE A 191 -21.66 42.64 -14.67
C ILE A 191 -21.47 42.56 -13.15
N GLU A 192 -22.10 43.49 -12.43
CA GLU A 192 -22.29 43.44 -10.99
C GLU A 192 -23.78 43.23 -10.70
N ASN A 193 -24.12 42.05 -10.17
CA ASN A 193 -25.48 41.53 -10.02
C ASN A 193 -26.28 41.61 -11.33
N THR A 194 -27.04 42.69 -11.50
CA THR A 194 -27.90 42.93 -12.67
C THR A 194 -27.40 44.06 -13.56
N THR A 195 -26.35 44.78 -13.17
CA THR A 195 -25.88 46.00 -13.83
C THR A 195 -24.58 45.77 -14.57
N ARG A 196 -24.53 46.15 -15.85
CA ARG A 196 -23.29 46.13 -16.62
C ARG A 196 -22.42 47.34 -16.24
N ILE A 197 -21.17 47.09 -15.84
CA ILE A 197 -20.25 48.10 -15.29
C ILE A 197 -18.94 48.25 -16.09
N THR A 198 -18.90 47.69 -17.30
CA THR A 198 -17.69 47.61 -18.16
C THR A 198 -17.03 48.97 -18.43
N SER A 199 -17.81 50.05 -18.54
CA SER A 199 -17.32 51.38 -18.98
C SER A 199 -16.25 51.99 -18.07
N GLY A 200 -16.13 51.53 -16.82
CA GLY A 200 -15.10 51.98 -15.87
C GLY A 200 -13.85 51.10 -15.80
N LEU A 201 -13.75 50.04 -16.62
CA LEU A 201 -12.77 48.95 -16.45
C LEU A 201 -11.79 48.82 -17.62
N ALA A 202 -11.59 49.89 -18.40
CA ALA A 202 -10.85 49.84 -19.66
C ALA A 202 -9.40 49.32 -19.54
N ASN A 203 -8.74 49.61 -18.42
CA ASN A 203 -7.37 49.20 -18.13
C ASN A 203 -7.27 48.13 -17.02
N ALA A 204 -8.39 47.53 -16.63
CA ALA A 204 -8.40 46.53 -15.58
C ALA A 204 -8.01 45.16 -16.17
N TYR A 205 -6.92 44.59 -15.67
CA TYR A 205 -6.59 43.19 -15.93
C TYR A 205 -7.47 42.29 -15.05
N THR A 206 -8.20 41.33 -15.63
CA THR A 206 -9.26 40.56 -14.94
C THR A 206 -8.76 39.80 -13.72
N THR A 207 -7.58 39.19 -13.80
CA THR A 207 -6.98 38.48 -12.64
C THR A 207 -6.77 39.42 -11.46
N ASP A 208 -6.25 40.62 -11.70
CA ASP A 208 -6.06 41.63 -10.64
C ASP A 208 -7.42 42.17 -10.15
N LEU A 209 -8.34 42.43 -11.08
CA LEU A 209 -9.67 42.96 -10.79
C LEU A 209 -10.49 42.03 -9.91
N PHE A 210 -10.57 40.75 -10.27
CA PHE A 210 -11.34 39.74 -9.53
C PHE A 210 -10.71 39.47 -8.16
N THR A 211 -9.38 39.46 -8.06
CA THR A 211 -8.68 39.33 -6.77
C THR A 211 -8.95 40.53 -5.86
N ALA A 212 -8.79 41.76 -6.37
CA ALA A 212 -9.04 42.97 -5.59
C ALA A 212 -10.50 43.02 -5.08
N LYS A 213 -11.45 42.58 -5.91
CA LYS A 213 -12.87 42.53 -5.53
C LYS A 213 -13.15 41.45 -4.49
N ALA A 214 -12.65 40.24 -4.68
CA ALA A 214 -12.80 39.15 -3.71
C ALA A 214 -12.16 39.52 -2.36
N LYS A 215 -10.95 40.08 -2.37
CA LYS A 215 -10.26 40.59 -1.19
C LYS A 215 -11.07 41.65 -0.45
N SER A 216 -11.65 42.61 -1.18
CA SER A 216 -12.53 43.62 -0.58
C SER A 216 -13.78 43.02 0.06
N LEU A 217 -14.38 41.99 -0.55
CA LEU A 217 -15.53 41.29 0.03
C LEU A 217 -15.11 40.54 1.29
N ILE A 218 -14.01 39.80 1.27
CA ILE A 218 -13.48 39.07 2.43
C ILE A 218 -13.25 40.02 3.61
N ILE A 219 -12.58 41.15 3.37
CA ILE A 219 -12.33 42.17 4.41
C ILE A 219 -13.67 42.68 4.97
N ASP A 220 -14.60 43.11 4.12
CA ASP A 220 -15.90 43.61 4.56
C ASP A 220 -16.69 42.58 5.37
N ARG A 221 -16.74 41.33 4.91
CA ARG A 221 -17.43 40.24 5.61
C ARG A 221 -16.81 39.95 6.97
N ALA A 222 -15.48 39.91 7.05
CA ALA A 222 -14.76 39.68 8.30
C ALA A 222 -14.91 40.84 9.29
N THR A 223 -14.90 42.09 8.82
CA THR A 223 -14.93 43.26 9.71
C THR A 223 -16.33 43.70 10.10
N ASN A 224 -17.30 43.61 9.18
CA ASN A 224 -18.63 44.19 9.35
C ASN A 224 -19.74 43.14 9.53
N HIS A 225 -19.46 41.85 9.26
CA HIS A 225 -20.47 40.79 9.25
C HIS A 225 -19.96 39.45 9.85
N SER A 226 -19.11 39.52 10.88
CA SER A 226 -18.37 38.38 11.43
C SER A 226 -19.19 37.22 12.02
N THR A 227 -20.51 37.39 12.20
CA THR A 227 -21.41 36.33 12.71
C THR A 227 -22.00 35.44 11.61
N THR A 228 -21.82 35.79 10.34
CA THR A 228 -22.40 35.05 9.20
C THR A 228 -21.26 34.60 8.29
N PRO A 229 -21.01 33.28 8.15
CA PRO A 229 -19.93 32.77 7.31
C PRO A 229 -20.19 33.13 5.84
N PHE A 230 -19.12 33.16 5.04
CA PHE A 230 -19.24 33.44 3.61
C PHE A 230 -18.77 32.26 2.76
N PHE A 231 -19.43 32.07 1.62
CA PHE A 231 -19.01 31.17 0.54
C PHE A 231 -18.71 32.02 -0.69
N ILE A 232 -17.44 32.06 -1.11
CA ILE A 232 -17.01 32.79 -2.31
C ILE A 232 -16.54 31.80 -3.37
N TYR A 233 -17.21 31.78 -4.51
CA TYR A 233 -16.74 31.12 -5.72
C TYR A 233 -15.98 32.15 -6.58
N LEU A 234 -14.64 32.06 -6.53
CA LEU A 234 -13.72 32.94 -7.25
C LEU A 234 -13.22 32.23 -8.51
N ALA A 235 -13.79 32.56 -9.65
CA ALA A 235 -13.52 31.89 -10.92
C ALA A 235 -12.68 32.78 -11.84
N TYR A 236 -11.38 32.55 -11.91
CA TYR A 236 -10.51 33.24 -12.85
C TYR A 236 -10.75 32.77 -14.28
N ASP A 237 -10.56 33.68 -15.22
CA ASP A 237 -10.47 33.47 -16.66
C ASP A 237 -9.03 33.20 -17.13
N ALA A 238 -8.02 33.42 -16.28
CA ALA A 238 -6.64 33.06 -16.55
C ALA A 238 -6.33 31.59 -16.13
N PRO A 239 -5.35 30.93 -16.79
CA PRO A 239 -4.48 31.43 -17.88
C PRO A 239 -5.02 31.23 -19.31
N HIS A 240 -6.33 31.06 -19.53
CA HIS A 240 -6.97 30.85 -20.84
C HIS A 240 -6.39 31.70 -21.99
N ALA A 241 -6.53 31.16 -23.20
CA ALA A 241 -6.11 31.74 -24.48
C ALA A 241 -6.39 33.24 -24.65
N GLN A 242 -5.67 33.87 -25.60
CA GLN A 242 -5.44 35.33 -25.79
C GLN A 242 -4.07 35.77 -25.24
N LEU A 243 -3.56 35.09 -24.20
CA LEU A 243 -2.26 35.32 -23.57
C LEU A 243 -1.97 36.80 -23.23
N GLN A 244 -3.00 37.51 -22.75
CA GLN A 244 -2.86 38.90 -22.34
C GLN A 244 -2.26 38.99 -20.93
N VAL A 245 -1.25 39.83 -20.78
CA VAL A 245 -0.50 39.99 -19.53
C VAL A 245 -0.87 41.29 -18.81
N PRO A 246 -0.59 41.43 -17.50
CA PRO A 246 -0.92 42.61 -16.72
C PRO A 246 -0.37 43.93 -17.30
N THR A 247 -0.94 45.06 -16.85
CA THR A 247 -0.49 46.38 -17.30
C THR A 247 0.84 46.84 -16.67
N GLN A 248 1.16 46.28 -15.50
CA GLN A 248 2.23 46.74 -14.62
C GLN A 248 2.65 45.64 -13.64
N ALA A 249 3.73 45.87 -12.88
CA ALA A 249 4.17 44.98 -11.81
C ALA A 249 3.11 44.83 -10.71
N TYR A 250 3.15 43.70 -9.99
CA TYR A 250 2.31 43.50 -8.81
C TYR A 250 2.66 44.55 -7.73
N PRO A 251 1.68 45.17 -7.05
CA PRO A 251 1.97 46.10 -5.96
C PRO A 251 2.76 45.46 -4.83
N SER A 252 3.60 46.22 -4.13
CA SER A 252 4.39 45.68 -3.02
C SER A 252 3.52 45.19 -1.86
N GLY A 253 3.94 44.10 -1.20
CA GLY A 253 3.24 43.53 -0.06
C GLY A 253 2.06 42.65 -0.46
N LYS A 254 1.31 42.19 0.55
CA LYS A 254 0.12 41.32 0.47
C LYS A 254 -0.77 41.61 1.68
N GLY A 255 -1.93 40.97 1.77
CA GLY A 255 -2.81 41.04 2.92
C GLY A 255 -3.54 42.38 3.02
N THR A 256 -4.04 42.70 4.21
CA THR A 256 -4.87 43.90 4.46
C THR A 256 -4.10 45.22 4.31
N SER A 257 -2.77 45.19 4.31
CA SER A 257 -1.90 46.37 4.34
C SER A 257 -1.08 46.61 3.06
N GLY A 258 -1.16 45.71 2.07
CA GLY A 258 -0.41 45.81 0.82
C GLY A 258 -1.07 45.03 -0.34
N GLY A 259 -0.35 44.86 -1.44
CA GLY A 259 -0.84 44.12 -2.60
C GLY A 259 -1.98 44.83 -3.36
N LEU A 260 -2.92 44.06 -3.90
CA LEU A 260 -4.06 44.60 -4.62
C LEU A 260 -5.06 45.26 -3.66
N SER A 261 -5.66 46.37 -4.09
CA SER A 261 -6.68 47.11 -3.31
C SER A 261 -7.94 47.36 -4.13
N TRP A 262 -9.06 47.60 -3.44
CA TRP A 262 -10.30 48.09 -4.05
C TRP A 262 -10.58 49.55 -3.64
N PRO A 263 -10.88 50.48 -4.58
CA PRO A 263 -10.89 50.32 -6.04
C PRO A 263 -9.52 49.91 -6.61
N LEU A 264 -9.53 49.27 -7.78
CA LEU A 264 -8.34 48.64 -8.38
C LEU A 264 -7.17 49.63 -8.56
N ASN A 265 -6.00 49.27 -8.03
CA ASN A 265 -4.77 50.09 -8.06
C ASN A 265 -3.77 49.70 -9.18
N THR A 266 -4.10 48.73 -10.03
CA THR A 266 -3.26 48.25 -11.14
C THR A 266 -3.81 48.58 -12.54
N ASN A 267 -4.57 49.66 -12.65
CA ASN A 267 -5.20 50.12 -13.91
C ASN A 267 -4.49 51.32 -14.57
N SER A 268 -3.24 51.60 -14.17
CA SER A 268 -2.50 52.80 -14.57
C SER A 268 -1.47 52.58 -15.69
N GLY A 269 -1.07 51.33 -15.93
CA GLY A 269 -0.10 50.96 -16.97
C GLY A 269 -0.71 50.85 -18.38
N THR A 270 0.13 50.43 -19.33
CA THR A 270 -0.32 50.11 -20.70
C THR A 270 -0.90 48.69 -20.72
N ASN A 271 -2.09 48.51 -21.30
CA ASN A 271 -2.70 47.19 -21.46
C ASN A 271 -1.76 46.22 -22.17
N ASP A 272 -1.75 44.97 -21.68
CA ASP A 272 -1.04 43.85 -22.30
C ASP A 272 0.47 44.09 -22.50
N SER A 273 1.16 44.59 -21.46
CA SER A 273 2.54 45.07 -21.63
C SER A 273 3.57 44.59 -20.61
N TRP A 274 3.15 44.16 -19.42
CA TRP A 274 4.08 43.79 -18.36
C TRP A 274 4.35 42.28 -18.34
N ILE A 275 5.60 41.91 -18.65
CA ILE A 275 6.13 40.56 -18.50
C ILE A 275 6.91 40.47 -17.18
N HIS A 276 6.65 39.40 -16.42
CA HIS A 276 7.37 39.12 -15.18
C HIS A 276 8.87 39.07 -15.47
N PRO A 277 9.74 39.74 -14.66
CA PRO A 277 11.18 39.78 -14.90
C PRO A 277 11.80 38.41 -15.22
N ASP A 278 11.32 37.38 -14.53
CA ASP A 278 11.79 36.00 -14.66
C ASP A 278 11.63 35.38 -16.05
N TYR A 279 10.67 35.85 -16.84
CA TYR A 279 10.32 35.22 -18.10
C TYR A 279 10.61 36.10 -19.32
N ARG A 280 11.26 37.26 -19.13
CA ARG A 280 11.51 38.24 -20.22
C ARG A 280 12.44 37.74 -21.31
N SER A 281 13.30 36.76 -21.00
CA SER A 281 14.22 36.14 -21.95
C SER A 281 13.57 35.04 -22.79
N LEU A 282 12.37 34.58 -22.42
CA LEU A 282 11.66 33.51 -23.12
C LEU A 282 10.95 34.02 -24.38
N GLY A 283 10.60 33.10 -25.27
CA GLY A 283 9.77 33.42 -26.44
C GLY A 283 8.38 33.94 -26.05
N THR A 284 7.75 34.73 -26.92
CA THR A 284 6.50 35.46 -26.64
C THR A 284 5.41 34.62 -25.97
N SER A 285 5.15 33.41 -26.48
CA SER A 285 4.14 32.49 -25.93
C SER A 285 4.48 32.08 -24.49
N ALA A 286 5.69 31.53 -24.29
CA ALA A 286 6.18 31.07 -22.99
C ALA A 286 6.21 32.21 -21.95
N ALA A 287 6.77 33.36 -22.32
CA ALA A 287 6.90 34.52 -21.43
C ALA A 287 5.55 35.01 -20.91
N ARG A 288 4.53 35.00 -21.77
CA ARG A 288 3.18 35.47 -21.43
C ARG A 288 2.43 34.47 -20.56
N HIS A 289 2.40 33.19 -20.94
CA HIS A 289 1.75 32.13 -20.14
C HIS A 289 2.32 32.09 -18.72
N ALA A 290 3.64 32.00 -18.57
CA ALA A 290 4.29 31.97 -17.27
C ALA A 290 4.05 33.25 -16.45
N THR A 291 3.95 34.42 -17.10
CA THR A 291 3.58 35.67 -16.43
C THR A 291 2.15 35.62 -15.88
N MET A 292 1.19 35.06 -16.63
CA MET A 292 -0.20 34.91 -16.18
C MET A 292 -0.30 33.94 -15.00
N VAL A 293 0.36 32.77 -15.09
CA VAL A 293 0.38 31.77 -13.99
C VAL A 293 1.06 32.35 -12.74
N ARG A 294 2.20 33.04 -12.89
CA ARG A 294 2.87 33.71 -11.76
C ARG A 294 2.03 34.82 -11.13
N ARG A 295 1.22 35.51 -11.93
CA ARG A 295 0.28 36.53 -11.43
C ARG A 295 -0.85 35.88 -10.63
N LEU A 296 -1.43 34.77 -11.10
CA LEU A 296 -2.43 33.98 -10.38
C LEU A 296 -1.89 33.48 -9.02
N ASP A 297 -0.68 32.91 -9.01
CA ASP A 297 0.01 32.47 -7.79
C ASP A 297 0.18 33.63 -6.79
N THR A 298 0.62 34.81 -7.26
CA THR A 298 0.76 35.99 -6.38
C THR A 298 -0.59 36.45 -5.82
N CYS A 299 -1.66 36.41 -6.62
CA CYS A 299 -3.02 36.72 -6.19
C CYS A 299 -3.55 35.75 -5.12
N LEU A 300 -3.28 34.45 -5.26
CA LEU A 300 -3.60 33.45 -4.23
C LEU A 300 -2.89 33.81 -2.91
N GLY A 301 -1.59 34.09 -2.97
CA GLY A 301 -0.83 34.49 -1.78
C GLY A 301 -1.37 35.75 -1.11
N ASP A 302 -1.84 36.73 -1.89
CA ASP A 302 -2.46 37.96 -1.35
C ASP A 302 -3.77 37.66 -0.60
N LEU A 303 -4.60 36.76 -1.13
CA LEU A 303 -5.83 36.32 -0.47
C LEU A 303 -5.55 35.52 0.80
N LEU A 304 -4.64 34.54 0.76
CA LEU A 304 -4.27 33.75 1.93
C LEU A 304 -3.69 34.64 3.03
N GLN A 305 -2.79 35.58 2.69
CA GLN A 305 -2.28 36.54 3.66
C GLN A 305 -3.38 37.45 4.21
N THR A 306 -4.38 37.81 3.40
CA THR A 306 -5.54 38.59 3.88
C THR A 306 -6.32 37.83 4.95
N LEU A 307 -6.52 36.52 4.78
CA LEU A 307 -7.20 35.69 5.79
C LEU A 307 -6.41 35.64 7.11
N ARG A 308 -5.08 35.52 7.03
CA ARG A 308 -4.19 35.53 8.21
C ARG A 308 -4.21 36.88 8.93
N ASP A 309 -4.11 37.98 8.21
CA ASP A 309 -4.15 39.33 8.78
C ASP A 309 -5.48 39.61 9.50
N LEU A 310 -6.57 39.01 9.02
CA LEU A 310 -7.91 39.11 9.62
C LEU A 310 -8.12 38.11 10.77
N GLY A 311 -7.22 37.14 10.97
CA GLY A 311 -7.32 36.11 12.00
C GLY A 311 -8.47 35.13 11.80
N ILE A 312 -8.85 34.85 10.55
CA ILE A 312 -9.96 33.94 10.19
C ILE A 312 -9.50 32.71 9.39
N ASP A 313 -8.21 32.59 9.14
CA ASP A 313 -7.58 31.49 8.41
C ASP A 313 -7.81 30.12 9.03
N ASP A 314 -7.67 29.99 10.35
CA ASP A 314 -7.91 28.71 11.05
C ASP A 314 -9.35 28.19 10.91
N ASN A 315 -10.31 29.07 10.59
CA ASN A 315 -11.70 28.74 10.34
C ASN A 315 -12.15 29.10 8.92
N THR A 316 -11.27 28.94 7.93
CA THR A 316 -11.60 29.11 6.51
C THR A 316 -11.05 27.97 5.68
N LEU A 317 -11.93 27.28 4.93
CA LEU A 317 -11.56 26.30 3.91
C LEU A 317 -11.37 27.01 2.57
N VAL A 318 -10.18 26.91 1.98
CA VAL A 318 -9.87 27.39 0.63
C VAL A 318 -9.57 26.19 -0.27
N VAL A 319 -10.30 26.06 -1.38
CA VAL A 319 -10.05 25.07 -2.42
C VAL A 319 -9.49 25.79 -3.64
N PHE A 320 -8.40 25.30 -4.23
CA PHE A 320 -7.84 25.80 -5.48
C PHE A 320 -7.82 24.67 -6.50
N THR A 321 -8.40 24.89 -7.69
CA THR A 321 -8.37 23.93 -8.81
C THR A 321 -8.51 24.60 -10.18
N SER A 322 -8.48 23.82 -11.26
CA SER A 322 -8.65 24.26 -12.65
C SER A 322 -9.81 23.52 -13.31
N ASP A 323 -10.54 24.16 -14.23
CA ASP A 323 -11.72 23.56 -14.85
C ASP A 323 -11.42 22.50 -15.92
N ASN A 324 -10.24 22.52 -16.53
CA ASN A 324 -9.72 21.49 -17.43
C ASN A 324 -8.22 21.68 -17.67
N GLY A 325 -7.61 20.76 -18.42
CA GLY A 325 -6.18 20.79 -18.73
C GLY A 325 -5.75 21.99 -19.57
N THR A 326 -4.44 22.11 -19.78
CA THR A 326 -3.81 23.18 -20.59
C THR A 326 -4.41 23.29 -21.99
N HIS A 327 -4.37 24.48 -22.58
CA HIS A 327 -4.83 24.71 -23.96
C HIS A 327 -3.65 24.84 -24.95
N ASP A 328 -3.94 24.68 -26.24
CA ASP A 328 -3.07 25.08 -27.36
C ASP A 328 -3.94 25.88 -28.34
N GLU A 329 -4.26 27.12 -27.94
CA GLU A 329 -5.21 27.99 -28.63
C GLU A 329 -4.69 29.44 -28.66
N PRO A 330 -4.79 30.15 -29.81
CA PRO A 330 -4.30 31.53 -29.96
C PRO A 330 -5.19 32.62 -29.37
N GLY A 331 -6.43 32.29 -29.00
CA GLY A 331 -7.46 33.29 -28.67
C GLY A 331 -7.99 34.00 -29.91
N ALA A 332 -8.93 34.94 -29.71
CA ALA A 332 -9.59 35.68 -30.79
C ALA A 332 -9.06 37.12 -30.99
N GLY A 333 -8.04 37.50 -30.23
CA GLY A 333 -7.51 38.85 -30.15
C GLY A 333 -6.34 39.14 -31.06
N PRO A 334 -5.83 40.39 -31.01
CA PRO A 334 -4.85 40.89 -31.97
C PRO A 334 -3.46 40.26 -31.81
N LEU A 335 -3.14 39.66 -30.66
CA LEU A 335 -1.86 38.98 -30.46
C LEU A 335 -1.74 37.75 -31.37
N GLY A 336 -2.82 36.95 -31.48
CA GLY A 336 -2.88 35.77 -32.35
C GLY A 336 -1.85 34.67 -32.07
N VAL A 337 -1.23 34.66 -30.89
CA VAL A 337 -0.20 33.69 -30.49
C VAL A 337 -0.82 32.62 -29.59
N ALA A 338 -0.69 31.36 -29.97
CA ALA A 338 -1.10 30.21 -29.15
C ALA A 338 -0.14 29.96 -28.00
N HIS A 339 -0.68 29.51 -26.87
CA HIS A 339 0.11 28.82 -25.85
C HIS A 339 0.69 27.55 -26.47
N ASN A 340 2.01 27.34 -26.32
CA ASN A 340 2.62 26.06 -26.63
C ASN A 340 2.88 25.32 -25.30
N PRO A 341 2.07 24.33 -24.94
CA PRO A 341 2.16 23.65 -23.65
C PRO A 341 3.50 22.93 -23.42
N ARG A 342 4.24 22.61 -24.49
CA ARG A 342 5.57 21.99 -24.44
C ARG A 342 6.67 22.93 -23.94
N ASN A 343 6.43 24.24 -23.88
CA ASN A 343 7.43 25.18 -23.37
C ASN A 343 7.73 24.94 -21.88
N PHE A 344 6.79 24.34 -21.15
CA PHE A 344 6.87 24.10 -19.71
C PHE A 344 6.36 22.71 -19.32
N ASP A 345 6.08 21.81 -20.26
CA ASP A 345 5.32 20.57 -20.02
C ASP A 345 4.06 20.84 -19.19
N SER A 346 3.20 21.74 -19.65
CA SER A 346 1.98 22.17 -18.92
C SER A 346 1.01 21.01 -18.61
N TYR A 347 1.15 19.87 -19.28
CA TYR A 347 0.41 18.63 -18.99
C TYR A 347 1.16 17.65 -18.06
N GLY A 348 2.43 17.94 -17.72
CA GLY A 348 3.28 17.13 -16.85
C GLY A 348 3.74 15.83 -17.51
N GLU A 349 3.81 14.76 -16.72
CA GLU A 349 4.07 13.39 -17.20
C GLU A 349 2.86 12.75 -17.91
N LEU A 350 1.77 13.50 -18.11
CA LEU A 350 0.48 13.02 -18.59
C LEU A 350 0.35 13.26 -20.11
N GLU A 351 -0.42 12.43 -20.81
CA GLU A 351 -0.80 12.70 -22.20
C GLU A 351 -2.14 13.44 -22.31
N GLY A 352 -2.29 14.20 -23.40
CA GLY A 352 -3.51 14.94 -23.74
C GLY A 352 -3.60 16.34 -23.12
N ILE A 353 -4.50 17.14 -23.69
CA ILE A 353 -4.72 18.54 -23.28
C ILE A 353 -6.24 18.82 -23.20
N LYS A 354 -6.64 20.08 -23.01
CA LYS A 354 -8.03 20.51 -23.14
C LYS A 354 -8.75 19.83 -24.31
N ARG A 355 -9.95 19.31 -24.03
CA ARG A 355 -10.83 18.46 -24.85
C ARG A 355 -10.46 16.97 -24.94
N ASP A 356 -9.40 16.49 -24.30
CA ASP A 356 -9.07 15.06 -24.19
C ASP A 356 -9.54 14.45 -22.86
N HIS A 357 -9.92 13.17 -22.86
CA HIS A 357 -10.13 12.35 -21.66
C HIS A 357 -8.86 11.64 -21.16
N TRP A 358 -7.75 11.77 -21.87
CA TRP A 358 -6.44 11.41 -21.34
C TRP A 358 -6.14 12.21 -20.06
N GLU A 359 -5.26 11.70 -19.19
CA GLU A 359 -5.02 12.28 -17.86
C GLU A 359 -4.70 13.78 -17.93
N GLY A 360 -3.92 14.26 -18.91
CA GLY A 360 -3.56 15.67 -19.05
C GLY A 360 -4.73 16.61 -19.40
N GLY A 361 -5.84 16.06 -19.91
CA GLY A 361 -7.05 16.81 -20.21
C GLY A 361 -8.05 16.91 -19.04
N ILE A 362 -8.01 15.96 -18.09
CA ILE A 362 -9.00 15.85 -17.01
C ILE A 362 -8.44 15.80 -15.57
N ARG A 363 -7.17 15.47 -15.34
CA ARG A 363 -6.53 15.48 -14.01
C ARG A 363 -6.05 16.89 -13.68
N MET A 364 -6.60 17.50 -12.63
CA MET A 364 -6.48 18.94 -12.35
C MET A 364 -5.53 19.23 -11.18
N PRO A 365 -4.71 20.30 -11.27
CA PRO A 365 -3.93 20.74 -10.12
C PRO A 365 -4.90 21.16 -9.01
N THR A 366 -4.93 20.43 -7.89
CA THR A 366 -5.97 20.62 -6.87
C THR A 366 -5.39 20.63 -5.46
N PHE A 367 -5.74 21.67 -4.69
CA PHE A 367 -5.28 21.89 -3.33
C PHE A 367 -6.44 22.30 -2.42
N ALA A 368 -6.40 21.87 -1.17
CA ALA A 368 -7.33 22.29 -0.13
C ALA A 368 -6.55 22.81 1.09
N TRP A 369 -6.87 24.00 1.57
CA TRP A 369 -6.15 24.67 2.66
C TRP A 369 -7.12 25.05 3.76
N TRP A 370 -6.89 24.51 4.95
CA TRP A 370 -7.64 24.82 6.16
C TRP A 370 -6.72 24.56 7.37
N PRO A 371 -5.89 25.54 7.77
CA PRO A 371 -4.86 25.36 8.80
C PRO A 371 -5.37 24.96 10.19
N GLY A 372 -6.67 25.13 10.48
CA GLY A 372 -7.27 24.63 11.71
C GLY A 372 -7.68 23.15 11.66
N LYS A 373 -7.61 22.48 10.50
CA LYS A 373 -8.18 21.13 10.28
C LYS A 373 -7.38 20.17 9.39
N ILE A 374 -6.68 20.64 8.36
CA ILE A 374 -6.02 19.79 7.35
C ILE A 374 -4.49 19.76 7.53
N GLY A 375 -3.88 20.92 7.74
CA GLY A 375 -2.46 21.11 8.03
C GLY A 375 -2.30 22.23 9.04
N ASP A 376 -1.17 22.93 9.08
CA ASP A 376 -1.04 24.16 9.87
C ASP A 376 -0.15 25.22 9.22
N ASN A 377 -0.35 26.48 9.62
CA ASN A 377 0.38 27.64 9.12
C ASN A 377 1.86 27.70 9.54
N ASN A 378 2.30 26.83 10.45
CA ASN A 378 3.67 26.81 10.99
C ASN A 378 4.50 25.64 10.46
N ALA A 379 3.94 24.85 9.54
CA ALA A 379 4.50 23.60 9.04
C ALA A 379 4.87 22.59 10.16
N ALA A 380 4.19 22.62 11.31
CA ALA A 380 4.37 21.63 12.37
C ALA A 380 3.67 20.30 12.02
N THR A 381 2.59 20.38 11.25
CA THR A 381 1.86 19.28 10.64
C THR A 381 2.19 19.28 9.15
N PRO A 382 2.84 18.22 8.62
CA PRO A 382 3.10 18.12 7.19
C PRO A 382 1.80 18.17 6.39
N GLY A 383 1.81 18.90 5.26
CA GLY A 383 0.67 18.90 4.34
C GLY A 383 0.33 17.49 3.83
N LEU A 384 -0.96 17.22 3.69
CA LEU A 384 -1.47 15.93 3.23
C LEU A 384 -1.25 15.74 1.73
N ASN A 385 -0.81 14.55 1.32
CA ASN A 385 -0.74 14.16 -0.09
C ASN A 385 -1.76 13.04 -0.37
N SER A 386 -2.95 13.40 -0.85
CA SER A 386 -3.99 12.41 -1.17
C SER A 386 -3.83 11.90 -2.60
N THR A 387 -3.69 10.59 -2.74
CA THR A 387 -3.60 9.86 -4.01
C THR A 387 -4.92 9.21 -4.42
N ARG A 388 -5.98 9.40 -3.62
CA ARG A 388 -7.30 8.84 -3.89
C ARG A 388 -7.95 9.55 -5.08
N PRO A 389 -8.49 8.80 -6.08
CA PRO A 389 -9.30 9.39 -7.13
C PRO A 389 -10.51 10.13 -6.56
N SER A 390 -10.64 11.40 -6.91
CA SER A 390 -11.78 12.25 -6.57
C SER A 390 -12.11 13.16 -7.76
N ALA A 391 -13.27 13.80 -7.76
CA ALA A 391 -13.69 14.65 -8.87
C ALA A 391 -14.52 15.86 -8.43
N PHE A 392 -14.78 16.77 -9.37
CA PHE A 392 -15.51 18.01 -9.14
C PHE A 392 -16.83 17.87 -8.38
N TRP A 393 -17.56 16.80 -8.60
CA TRP A 393 -18.85 16.57 -7.95
C TRP A 393 -18.74 16.19 -6.47
N ASP A 394 -17.55 15.88 -5.97
CA ASP A 394 -17.28 15.61 -4.56
C ASP A 394 -17.24 16.89 -3.71
N TRP A 395 -17.05 18.06 -4.33
CA TRP A 395 -17.01 19.33 -3.58
C TRP A 395 -18.37 19.69 -2.98
N MET A 396 -19.49 19.39 -3.62
CA MET A 396 -20.80 19.67 -3.02
C MET A 396 -21.03 18.97 -1.68
N PRO A 397 -20.88 17.63 -1.58
CA PRO A 397 -20.97 16.96 -0.29
C PRO A 397 -19.88 17.38 0.70
N THR A 398 -18.65 17.66 0.23
CA THR A 398 -17.57 18.15 1.09
C THR A 398 -17.90 19.49 1.75
N LEU A 399 -18.47 20.43 0.99
CA LEU A 399 -18.85 21.75 1.51
C LEU A 399 -20.08 21.70 2.42
N CYS A 400 -21.03 20.78 2.16
CA CYS A 400 -22.12 20.51 3.10
C CYS A 400 -21.58 20.01 4.43
N ASP A 401 -20.70 19.01 4.40
CA ASP A 401 -20.08 18.41 5.57
C ASP A 401 -19.29 19.45 6.39
N ALA A 402 -18.48 20.28 5.72
CA ALA A 402 -17.78 21.39 6.34
C ALA A 402 -18.72 22.42 6.98
N ALA A 403 -19.91 22.64 6.40
CA ALA A 403 -20.96 23.49 6.95
C ALA A 403 -21.80 22.83 8.06
N GLY A 404 -21.59 21.55 8.36
CA GLY A 404 -22.42 20.79 9.29
C GLY A 404 -23.82 20.45 8.75
N ALA A 405 -23.99 20.46 7.42
CA ALA A 405 -25.22 20.12 6.72
C ALA A 405 -25.10 18.74 6.04
N VAL A 406 -26.23 18.05 5.90
CA VAL A 406 -26.29 16.77 5.17
C VAL A 406 -26.49 17.07 3.68
N PRO A 407 -25.67 16.54 2.75
CA PRO A 407 -25.79 16.89 1.34
C PRO A 407 -27.10 16.43 0.69
N PRO A 408 -27.54 17.09 -0.40
CA PRO A 408 -28.67 16.60 -1.20
C PRO A 408 -28.36 15.23 -1.82
N ALA A 409 -29.33 14.31 -1.78
CA ALA A 409 -29.23 13.01 -2.45
C ALA A 409 -29.08 13.12 -3.98
N TRP A 410 -29.40 14.29 -4.54
CA TRP A 410 -29.14 14.63 -5.94
C TRP A 410 -27.65 14.52 -6.32
N THR A 411 -26.73 14.71 -5.38
CA THR A 411 -25.29 14.74 -5.67
C THR A 411 -24.74 13.39 -6.14
N SER A 412 -23.80 13.42 -7.09
CA SER A 412 -23.09 12.23 -7.58
C SER A 412 -21.87 11.85 -6.73
N GLY A 413 -21.37 12.79 -5.92
CA GLY A 413 -20.12 12.66 -5.18
C GLY A 413 -20.24 12.23 -3.73
N VAL A 414 -19.09 12.16 -3.07
CA VAL A 414 -18.94 11.90 -1.64
C VAL A 414 -18.05 12.95 -0.99
N SER A 415 -18.26 13.24 0.30
CA SER A 415 -17.43 14.20 1.03
C SER A 415 -15.99 13.72 1.08
N LEU A 416 -15.05 14.61 0.77
CA LEU A 416 -13.60 14.40 0.91
C LEU A 416 -13.11 14.82 2.30
N LEU A 417 -13.97 15.39 3.16
CA LEU A 417 -13.55 15.94 4.44
C LEU A 417 -12.91 14.89 5.38
N PRO A 418 -13.37 13.62 5.43
CA PRO A 418 -12.71 12.59 6.23
C PRO A 418 -11.27 12.33 5.79
N GLU A 419 -11.02 12.21 4.48
CA GLU A 419 -9.67 12.08 3.91
C GLU A 419 -8.83 13.34 4.22
N LEU A 420 -9.37 14.52 3.94
CA LEU A 420 -8.64 15.79 4.08
C LEU A 420 -8.24 16.09 5.53
N THR A 421 -9.04 15.68 6.51
CA THR A 421 -8.81 15.97 7.94
C THR A 421 -8.25 14.78 8.71
N GLY A 422 -8.16 13.60 8.08
CA GLY A 422 -7.81 12.34 8.76
C GLY A 422 -8.82 11.89 9.82
N ASN A 423 -10.04 12.46 9.83
CA ASN A 423 -11.06 12.20 10.85
C ASN A 423 -12.35 11.63 10.23
N GLY A 424 -12.73 10.42 10.63
CA GLY A 424 -13.93 9.73 10.14
C GLY A 424 -13.61 8.70 9.05
N SER A 425 -14.65 8.14 8.44
CA SER A 425 -14.53 7.11 7.41
C SER A 425 -14.81 7.71 6.03
N GLN A 426 -13.84 7.59 5.12
CA GLN A 426 -14.00 8.09 3.75
C GLN A 426 -14.95 7.19 2.94
N LEU A 427 -16.12 7.72 2.59
CA LEU A 427 -17.07 7.06 1.70
C LEU A 427 -16.49 6.91 0.28
N ASP A 428 -16.94 5.88 -0.43
CA ASP A 428 -16.59 5.64 -1.84
C ASP A 428 -17.84 5.39 -2.66
N LYS A 429 -17.99 6.13 -3.76
CA LYS A 429 -19.06 5.88 -4.75
C LYS A 429 -18.80 4.63 -5.57
N GLY A 430 -17.55 4.17 -5.64
CA GLY A 430 -17.12 2.97 -6.37
C GLY A 430 -16.75 3.22 -7.84
N TYR A 431 -17.08 4.39 -8.39
CA TYR A 431 -16.73 4.77 -9.76
C TYR A 431 -16.60 6.29 -9.94
N LEU A 432 -15.93 6.72 -11.01
CA LEU A 432 -15.99 8.08 -11.57
C LEU A 432 -16.37 7.97 -13.05
N TYR A 433 -17.25 8.83 -13.58
CA TYR A 433 -17.71 8.73 -14.97
C TYR A 433 -17.67 10.06 -15.72
N PHE A 434 -17.10 10.02 -16.93
CA PHE A 434 -16.88 11.18 -17.80
C PHE A 434 -17.35 10.87 -19.24
N GLU A 435 -17.97 11.85 -19.89
CA GLU A 435 -18.33 11.79 -21.30
C GLU A 435 -18.20 13.15 -21.97
N TYR A 436 -17.73 13.20 -23.22
CA TYR A 436 -17.63 14.44 -23.97
C TYR A 436 -17.57 14.15 -25.48
N GLN A 437 -17.91 15.13 -26.32
CA GLN A 437 -17.85 15.01 -27.78
C GLN A 437 -17.02 16.15 -28.35
N ASN A 438 -16.01 15.82 -29.17
CA ASN A 438 -15.21 16.81 -29.87
C ASN A 438 -14.77 16.31 -31.25
N GLY A 439 -14.96 17.11 -32.30
CA GLY A 439 -14.53 16.76 -33.67
C GLY A 439 -13.04 16.95 -33.96
N GLY A 440 -12.22 17.29 -32.94
CA GLY A 440 -10.79 17.51 -33.07
C GLY A 440 -9.94 16.24 -32.89
N ARG A 441 -8.63 16.45 -32.77
CA ARG A 441 -7.65 15.41 -32.48
C ARG A 441 -6.83 15.78 -31.25
N THR A 442 -6.38 14.77 -30.51
CA THR A 442 -5.27 14.92 -29.56
C THR A 442 -4.06 15.45 -30.35
N PRO A 443 -3.34 16.49 -29.87
CA PRO A 443 -2.17 17.01 -30.58
C PRO A 443 -1.13 15.92 -30.86
N SER A 444 -0.43 16.01 -31.99
CA SER A 444 0.65 15.07 -32.35
C SER A 444 2.00 15.57 -31.88
N TYR A 445 2.13 15.81 -30.57
CA TYR A 445 3.41 16.17 -29.97
C TYR A 445 4.33 14.95 -29.89
N SER A 446 5.65 15.18 -29.93
CA SER A 446 6.65 14.14 -29.66
C SER A 446 6.49 13.51 -28.29
N ASP A 447 5.96 14.30 -27.35
CA ASP A 447 5.83 13.98 -25.93
C ASP A 447 4.56 13.15 -25.66
N PHE A 448 3.72 12.94 -26.69
CA PHE A 448 2.54 12.08 -26.67
C PHE A 448 2.76 10.84 -27.55
N PRO A 449 3.75 9.98 -27.24
CA PRO A 449 4.09 8.83 -28.07
C PRO A 449 2.96 7.80 -28.15
N ASN A 450 2.07 7.74 -27.16
CA ASN A 450 1.03 6.72 -27.10
C ASN A 450 -0.24 7.15 -27.84
N HIS A 451 -0.64 8.42 -27.71
CA HIS A 451 -1.98 8.86 -28.11
C HIS A 451 -1.99 10.05 -29.08
N GLY A 452 -0.84 10.58 -29.45
CA GLY A 452 -0.71 11.73 -30.34
C GLY A 452 -1.44 11.53 -31.68
N GLY A 453 -2.28 12.50 -32.06
CA GLY A 453 -3.07 12.46 -33.29
C GLY A 453 -4.37 11.67 -33.22
N SER A 454 -4.71 11.05 -32.09
CA SER A 454 -5.97 10.30 -31.92
C SER A 454 -7.19 11.17 -32.22
N TYR A 455 -8.13 10.64 -33.00
CA TYR A 455 -9.39 11.34 -33.28
C TYR A 455 -10.33 11.23 -32.08
N ARG A 456 -10.79 12.38 -31.58
CA ARG A 456 -11.61 12.48 -30.36
C ARG A 456 -13.00 11.89 -30.56
N GLY A 457 -13.78 12.45 -31.48
CA GLY A 457 -15.16 12.02 -31.73
C GLY A 457 -16.00 12.02 -30.46
N GLU A 458 -16.81 10.98 -30.28
CA GLU A 458 -17.46 10.66 -29.01
C GLU A 458 -16.44 9.99 -28.06
N MET A 459 -16.29 10.50 -26.85
CA MET A 459 -15.33 10.00 -25.85
C MET A 459 -16.03 9.66 -24.55
N GLN A 460 -15.55 8.60 -23.89
CA GLN A 460 -15.97 8.20 -22.56
C GLN A 460 -14.76 7.78 -21.73
N SER A 461 -14.80 8.10 -20.44
CA SER A 461 -13.83 7.62 -19.46
C SER A 461 -14.59 7.17 -18.21
N ILE A 462 -14.12 6.11 -17.57
CA ILE A 462 -14.66 5.60 -16.33
C ILE A 462 -13.52 5.10 -15.45
N PHE A 463 -13.57 5.41 -14.17
CA PHE A 463 -12.75 4.73 -13.17
C PHE A 463 -13.63 3.71 -12.48
N LEU A 464 -13.18 2.47 -12.41
CA LEU A 464 -13.93 1.40 -11.77
C LEU A 464 -12.97 0.47 -11.02
N THR A 465 -13.36 0.07 -9.82
CA THR A 465 -12.64 -0.95 -9.06
C THR A 465 -12.86 -2.32 -9.69
N ASP A 466 -11.77 -3.02 -10.01
CA ASP A 466 -11.81 -4.39 -10.51
C ASP A 466 -12.10 -5.34 -9.33
N PRO A 467 -13.19 -6.12 -9.40
CA PRO A 467 -13.53 -7.05 -8.32
C PRO A 467 -12.51 -8.19 -8.17
N THR A 468 -11.63 -8.42 -9.14
CA THR A 468 -10.66 -9.53 -9.10
C THR A 468 -9.42 -9.22 -8.27
N ASP A 469 -8.98 -7.96 -8.23
CA ASP A 469 -7.78 -7.53 -7.48
C ASP A 469 -8.03 -6.36 -6.53
N GLY A 470 -9.25 -5.82 -6.49
CA GLY A 470 -9.64 -4.70 -5.63
C GLY A 470 -9.05 -3.35 -6.04
N LYS A 471 -8.32 -3.26 -7.17
CA LYS A 471 -7.66 -2.03 -7.63
C LYS A 471 -8.56 -1.23 -8.57
N ARG A 472 -8.44 0.11 -8.53
CA ARG A 472 -9.19 1.02 -9.42
C ARG A 472 -8.40 1.31 -10.69
N TYR A 473 -9.00 1.01 -11.82
CA TYR A 473 -8.42 1.25 -13.14
C TYR A 473 -9.21 2.31 -13.90
N LYS A 474 -8.55 3.00 -14.82
CA LYS A 474 -9.18 3.90 -15.77
C LYS A 474 -9.47 3.16 -17.07
N GLY A 475 -10.72 3.13 -17.47
CA GLY A 475 -11.15 2.73 -18.81
C GLY A 475 -11.42 3.98 -19.65
N VAL A 476 -10.84 4.08 -20.84
CA VAL A 476 -11.07 5.20 -21.76
C VAL A 476 -11.28 4.72 -23.19
N ARG A 477 -12.23 5.34 -23.91
CA ARG A 477 -12.50 5.04 -25.33
C ARG A 477 -12.81 6.30 -26.12
N TYR A 478 -12.29 6.33 -27.34
CA TYR A 478 -12.35 7.44 -28.27
C TYR A 478 -13.08 7.06 -29.55
N ASN A 479 -13.64 8.05 -30.24
CA ASN A 479 -14.41 7.88 -31.46
C ASN A 479 -15.49 6.78 -31.35
N VAL A 480 -16.23 6.79 -30.23
CA VAL A 480 -17.21 5.75 -29.91
C VAL A 480 -18.33 5.74 -30.94
N THR A 481 -18.46 4.64 -31.67
CA THR A 481 -19.55 4.43 -32.65
C THR A 481 -20.56 3.37 -32.20
N SER A 482 -20.20 2.53 -31.22
CA SER A 482 -21.05 1.52 -30.60
C SER A 482 -20.74 1.40 -29.11
N HIS A 483 -21.78 1.19 -28.30
CA HIS A 483 -21.63 0.86 -26.88
C HIS A 483 -20.73 -0.36 -26.63
N THR A 484 -20.71 -1.33 -27.54
CA THR A 484 -19.91 -2.55 -27.40
C THR A 484 -18.41 -2.33 -27.62
N GLN A 485 -18.01 -1.17 -28.14
CA GLN A 485 -16.61 -0.82 -28.37
C GLN A 485 -15.83 -0.92 -27.06
N ASP A 486 -14.66 -1.54 -27.13
CA ASP A 486 -13.79 -1.74 -25.99
C ASP A 486 -13.22 -0.43 -25.43
N PHE A 487 -13.13 -0.34 -24.11
CA PHE A 487 -12.23 0.57 -23.41
C PHE A 487 -10.78 0.11 -23.57
N LEU A 488 -9.88 1.06 -23.68
CA LEU A 488 -8.48 0.93 -23.30
C LEU A 488 -8.44 1.00 -21.77
N ILE A 489 -7.74 0.09 -21.10
CA ILE A 489 -7.70 0.01 -19.64
C ILE A 489 -6.28 0.31 -19.16
N TYR A 490 -6.14 1.26 -18.25
CA TYR A 490 -4.85 1.69 -17.70
C TYR A 490 -4.84 1.69 -16.18
N ASP A 491 -3.68 1.35 -15.64
CA ASP A 491 -3.34 1.51 -14.23
C ASP A 491 -2.64 2.86 -14.03
N VAL A 492 -3.43 3.93 -13.90
CA VAL A 492 -2.89 5.30 -13.85
C VAL A 492 -2.19 5.66 -12.53
N ASP A 493 -2.06 4.69 -11.60
CA ASP A 493 -1.24 4.82 -10.40
C ASP A 493 0.24 4.66 -10.74
N THR A 494 0.55 3.69 -11.61
CA THR A 494 1.92 3.35 -12.02
C THR A 494 2.23 3.73 -13.48
N ASP A 495 1.19 4.01 -14.26
CA ASP A 495 1.26 4.41 -15.67
C ASP A 495 0.41 5.68 -15.93
N PRO A 496 0.80 6.84 -15.34
CA PRO A 496 0.04 8.08 -15.47
C PRO A 496 0.02 8.65 -16.90
N GLY A 497 0.95 8.22 -17.76
CA GLY A 497 1.00 8.55 -19.19
C GLY A 497 0.12 7.66 -20.08
N GLU A 498 -0.54 6.63 -19.51
CA GLU A 498 -1.46 5.73 -20.21
C GLU A 498 -0.79 4.94 -21.36
N GLY A 499 0.46 4.50 -21.18
CA GLY A 499 1.22 3.80 -22.22
C GLY A 499 0.94 2.30 -22.34
N THR A 500 0.48 1.64 -21.27
CA THR A 500 0.31 0.18 -21.21
C THR A 500 -1.16 -0.21 -21.10
N ASN A 501 -1.77 -0.51 -22.25
CA ASN A 501 -3.17 -0.95 -22.29
C ASN A 501 -3.35 -2.39 -21.79
N LEU A 502 -4.04 -2.56 -20.67
CA LEU A 502 -4.30 -3.83 -19.98
C LEU A 502 -5.59 -4.53 -20.43
N ALA A 503 -6.36 -3.94 -21.36
CA ALA A 503 -7.71 -4.40 -21.69
C ALA A 503 -7.82 -5.89 -22.05
N THR A 504 -6.80 -6.46 -22.73
CA THR A 504 -6.78 -7.89 -23.11
C THR A 504 -6.67 -8.83 -21.92
N SER A 505 -6.04 -8.39 -20.83
CA SER A 505 -5.91 -9.17 -19.58
C SER A 505 -7.06 -8.94 -18.59
N LYS A 506 -7.89 -7.91 -18.83
CA LYS A 506 -8.90 -7.40 -17.89
C LYS A 506 -10.33 -7.58 -18.43
N THR A 507 -10.65 -8.76 -18.95
CA THR A 507 -11.93 -9.01 -19.66
C THR A 507 -13.17 -8.84 -18.79
N SER A 508 -13.12 -9.22 -17.51
CA SER A 508 -14.24 -9.06 -16.58
C SER A 508 -14.49 -7.59 -16.26
N LEU A 509 -13.43 -6.85 -15.95
CA LEU A 509 -13.48 -5.40 -15.76
C LEU A 509 -13.98 -4.68 -17.00
N GLN A 510 -13.55 -5.11 -18.19
CA GLN A 510 -14.00 -4.55 -19.46
C GLN A 510 -15.52 -4.63 -19.64
N GLN A 511 -16.11 -5.78 -19.31
CA GLN A 511 -17.56 -5.94 -19.35
C GLN A 511 -18.23 -5.08 -18.26
N ALA A 512 -17.69 -5.07 -17.03
CA ALA A 512 -18.22 -4.27 -15.94
C ALA A 512 -18.22 -2.76 -16.25
N MET A 513 -17.18 -2.25 -16.91
CA MET A 513 -17.10 -0.86 -17.35
C MET A 513 -18.17 -0.52 -18.39
N LYS A 514 -18.40 -1.40 -19.38
CA LYS A 514 -19.48 -1.21 -20.37
C LYS A 514 -20.84 -1.21 -19.69
N ASP A 515 -21.09 -2.15 -18.81
CA ASP A 515 -22.37 -2.25 -18.09
C ASP A 515 -22.59 -1.03 -17.20
N LYS A 516 -21.56 -0.60 -16.44
CA LYS A 516 -21.66 0.56 -15.54
C LYS A 516 -22.00 1.85 -16.28
N VAL A 517 -21.50 2.07 -17.49
CA VAL A 517 -21.88 3.23 -18.33
C VAL A 517 -23.39 3.30 -18.55
N LEU A 518 -24.05 2.17 -18.84
CA LEU A 518 -25.50 2.10 -19.03
C LEU A 518 -26.29 2.22 -17.72
N GLN A 519 -25.65 1.87 -16.61
CA GLN A 519 -26.24 1.89 -15.27
C GLN A 519 -26.17 3.26 -14.59
N VAL A 520 -25.23 4.12 -15.00
CA VAL A 520 -25.07 5.48 -14.46
C VAL A 520 -25.79 6.52 -15.31
N ARG A 521 -25.76 6.34 -16.63
CA ARG A 521 -26.16 7.40 -17.56
C ARG A 521 -27.67 7.47 -17.75
N ILE A 522 -28.22 8.69 -17.70
CA ILE A 522 -29.56 9.01 -18.21
C ILE A 522 -29.47 9.76 -19.55
N ASP A 523 -30.39 9.48 -20.47
CA ASP A 523 -30.62 10.32 -21.64
C ASP A 523 -31.42 11.56 -21.20
N GLY A 524 -30.73 12.67 -20.96
CA GLY A 524 -31.35 13.98 -20.77
C GLY A 524 -31.68 14.64 -22.11
N ASP A 525 -31.45 15.95 -22.23
CA ASP A 525 -31.66 16.69 -23.50
C ASP A 525 -30.67 16.34 -24.62
N TYR A 526 -29.74 15.40 -24.37
CA TYR A 526 -28.71 15.02 -25.32
C TYR A 526 -28.60 13.50 -25.41
N THR A 527 -29.09 12.97 -26.53
CA THR A 527 -29.01 11.55 -26.88
C THR A 527 -27.68 11.25 -27.56
N ARG A 528 -26.97 10.22 -27.07
CA ARG A 528 -25.74 9.72 -27.71
C ARG A 528 -26.09 8.59 -28.67
N ASN A 529 -25.86 8.78 -29.96
CA ASN A 529 -26.30 7.83 -30.99
C ASN A 529 -25.75 6.41 -30.81
N TYR A 530 -24.52 6.25 -30.27
CA TYR A 530 -23.91 4.93 -30.05
C TYR A 530 -24.58 4.10 -28.92
N LEU A 531 -25.51 4.70 -28.18
CA LEU A 531 -26.34 4.03 -27.17
C LEU A 531 -27.76 3.72 -27.69
N SER A 532 -28.09 4.16 -28.90
CA SER A 532 -29.43 3.97 -29.46
C SER A 532 -29.77 2.49 -29.57
N GLY A 533 -30.93 2.11 -29.01
CA GLY A 533 -31.40 0.72 -29.01
C GLY A 533 -30.77 -0.20 -27.96
N VAL A 534 -29.73 0.24 -27.24
CA VAL A 534 -29.06 -0.57 -26.21
C VAL A 534 -29.92 -0.61 -24.94
N ASN A 535 -30.05 -1.78 -24.33
CA ASN A 535 -30.78 -1.98 -23.08
C ASN A 535 -29.77 -2.12 -21.93
N THR A 536 -29.99 -1.41 -20.82
CA THR A 536 -29.17 -1.55 -19.62
C THR A 536 -29.30 -2.98 -19.09
N PRO A 537 -28.19 -3.70 -18.83
CA PRO A 537 -28.23 -5.06 -18.32
C PRO A 537 -28.74 -5.12 -16.87
N PRO A 538 -29.39 -6.22 -16.46
CA PRO A 538 -29.74 -6.46 -15.07
C PRO A 538 -28.48 -6.68 -14.24
N ALA A 539 -28.56 -6.44 -12.93
CA ALA A 539 -27.51 -6.75 -11.96
C ALA A 539 -28.15 -7.47 -10.77
N PRO A 540 -28.57 -8.74 -10.93
CA PRO A 540 -29.27 -9.47 -9.89
C PRO A 540 -28.33 -9.75 -8.69
N PRO A 541 -28.89 -9.86 -7.47
CA PRO A 541 -28.13 -10.38 -6.33
C PRO A 541 -27.89 -11.89 -6.51
N ALA A 542 -26.95 -12.46 -5.74
CA ALA A 542 -26.70 -13.90 -5.73
C ALA A 542 -27.96 -14.72 -5.38
N SER A 543 -28.71 -14.25 -4.37
CA SER A 543 -30.03 -14.77 -4.03
C SER A 543 -31.04 -13.62 -3.97
N ALA A 544 -32.26 -13.86 -4.46
CA ALA A 544 -33.33 -12.86 -4.48
C ALA A 544 -34.57 -13.38 -3.74
N VAL A 545 -35.11 -12.57 -2.84
CA VAL A 545 -36.35 -12.85 -2.09
C VAL A 545 -37.35 -11.71 -2.26
N SER A 546 -38.65 -12.01 -2.20
CA SER A 546 -39.71 -11.02 -2.45
C SER A 546 -39.77 -9.91 -1.39
N GLY A 547 -39.82 -8.65 -1.82
CA GLY A 547 -39.91 -7.44 -0.98
C GLY A 547 -38.75 -6.45 -1.19
N LEU A 548 -38.68 -5.40 -0.39
CA LEU A 548 -37.62 -4.38 -0.35
C LEU A 548 -37.04 -4.31 1.06
N ASP A 549 -35.80 -3.85 1.18
CA ASP A 549 -35.26 -3.35 2.44
C ASP A 549 -35.69 -1.90 2.64
N TYR A 550 -35.95 -1.51 3.89
CA TYR A 550 -36.27 -0.12 4.24
C TYR A 550 -35.38 0.39 5.37
N LYS A 551 -35.13 1.70 5.35
CA LYS A 551 -34.61 2.49 6.46
C LYS A 551 -35.51 3.70 6.69
N ALA A 552 -35.77 4.01 7.96
CA ALA A 552 -36.52 5.19 8.38
C ALA A 552 -35.61 6.15 9.15
N PHE A 553 -35.77 7.44 8.89
CA PHE A 553 -35.02 8.52 9.52
C PHE A 553 -35.99 9.61 9.98
N THR A 554 -35.59 10.37 11.00
CA THR A 554 -36.34 11.52 11.51
C THR A 554 -35.45 12.76 11.55
N GLY A 555 -36.02 13.91 11.19
CA GLY A 555 -35.26 15.16 11.08
C GLY A 555 -35.93 16.17 10.18
N THR A 556 -35.43 17.41 10.24
CA THR A 556 -35.84 18.49 9.36
C THR A 556 -34.70 18.79 8.41
N TRP A 557 -34.98 18.78 7.12
CA TRP A 557 -34.00 19.00 6.06
C TRP A 557 -34.61 19.93 5.01
N ASP A 558 -33.78 20.77 4.40
CA ASP A 558 -34.23 21.69 3.34
C ASP A 558 -34.47 20.97 2.00
N TRP A 559 -33.84 19.82 1.80
CA TRP A 559 -33.91 18.95 0.62
C TRP A 559 -34.05 17.48 1.02
N VAL A 560 -34.20 16.56 0.06
CA VAL A 560 -34.08 15.12 0.28
C VAL A 560 -32.60 14.80 0.58
N PRO A 561 -32.25 14.41 1.82
CA PRO A 561 -30.86 14.24 2.22
C PRO A 561 -30.27 12.91 1.72
N GLU A 562 -28.97 12.89 1.43
CA GLU A 562 -28.23 11.67 1.15
C GLU A 562 -28.13 10.82 2.44
N THR A 563 -28.83 9.69 2.44
CA THR A 563 -28.99 8.84 3.64
C THR A 563 -27.70 8.18 4.12
N ALA A 564 -26.66 8.12 3.28
CA ALA A 564 -25.34 7.63 3.69
C ALA A 564 -24.71 8.44 4.83
N TYR A 565 -25.15 9.70 5.05
CA TYR A 565 -24.68 10.57 6.14
C TYR A 565 -25.64 10.59 7.34
N LEU A 566 -26.68 9.77 7.34
CA LEU A 566 -27.69 9.71 8.38
C LEU A 566 -27.65 8.38 9.13
N THR A 567 -28.05 8.41 10.40
CA THR A 567 -28.28 7.20 11.19
C THR A 567 -29.77 6.84 11.17
N PRO A 568 -30.16 5.64 10.70
CA PRO A 568 -31.56 5.24 10.68
C PRO A 568 -32.09 5.01 12.10
N VAL A 569 -33.33 5.43 12.36
CA VAL A 569 -34.05 5.16 13.61
C VAL A 569 -34.79 3.82 13.59
N ALA A 570 -35.05 3.29 12.38
CA ALA A 570 -35.59 1.95 12.18
C ALA A 570 -35.12 1.40 10.82
N SER A 571 -35.03 0.09 10.70
CA SER A 571 -34.77 -0.61 9.44
C SER A 571 -35.42 -1.99 9.45
N GLY A 572 -35.62 -2.57 8.28
CA GLY A 572 -36.21 -3.90 8.13
C GLY A 572 -36.63 -4.16 6.69
N THR A 573 -37.65 -4.99 6.51
CA THR A 573 -38.18 -5.35 5.18
C THR A 573 -39.62 -4.89 4.98
N ALA A 574 -40.00 -4.59 3.73
CA ALA A 574 -41.36 -4.27 3.32
C ALA A 574 -41.75 -5.04 2.04
N SER A 575 -43.03 -5.31 1.80
CA SER A 575 -43.46 -5.95 0.53
C SER A 575 -43.45 -4.97 -0.66
N GLY A 576 -43.50 -3.67 -0.38
CA GLY A 576 -43.43 -2.58 -1.35
C GLY A 576 -43.17 -1.25 -0.65
N LEU A 577 -43.70 -0.15 -1.19
CA LEU A 577 -43.55 1.21 -0.63
C LEU A 577 -44.51 1.44 0.55
N ASP A 578 -44.29 0.70 1.63
CA ASP A 578 -45.12 0.73 2.83
C ASP A 578 -44.81 1.96 3.71
N LEU A 579 -45.63 3.00 3.57
CA LEU A 579 -45.53 4.23 4.32
C LEU A 579 -45.74 4.06 5.84
N THR A 580 -46.31 2.93 6.31
CA THR A 580 -46.46 2.65 7.75
C THR A 580 -45.12 2.36 8.45
N LYS A 581 -44.03 2.20 7.68
CA LYS A 581 -42.67 2.03 8.20
C LYS A 581 -42.06 3.29 8.81
N ARG A 582 -42.66 4.46 8.60
CA ARG A 582 -42.26 5.69 9.29
C ARG A 582 -42.42 5.55 10.80
N THR A 583 -41.53 6.19 11.56
CA THR A 583 -41.60 6.23 13.03
C THR A 583 -42.34 7.44 13.59
N GLN A 584 -42.66 8.42 12.75
CA GLN A 584 -43.46 9.60 13.06
C GLN A 584 -44.18 10.11 11.79
N ASP A 585 -45.23 10.91 11.97
CA ASP A 585 -46.05 11.38 10.85
C ASP A 585 -45.32 12.44 10.01
N ASP A 586 -44.73 13.44 10.65
CA ASP A 586 -44.09 14.61 10.04
C ASP A 586 -42.56 14.56 10.17
N ASN A 587 -41.81 15.34 9.38
CA ASN A 587 -40.34 15.46 9.47
C ASN A 587 -39.60 14.11 9.45
N CYS A 588 -39.88 13.30 8.43
CA CYS A 588 -39.33 11.96 8.30
C CYS A 588 -38.89 11.66 6.87
N LEU A 589 -38.07 10.62 6.74
CA LEU A 589 -37.56 10.12 5.47
C LEU A 589 -37.60 8.60 5.49
N LEU A 590 -38.08 8.02 4.39
CA LEU A 590 -37.95 6.59 4.11
C LEU A 590 -37.01 6.39 2.93
N GLU A 591 -36.08 5.45 3.10
CA GLU A 591 -35.31 4.86 2.01
C GLU A 591 -35.77 3.43 1.80
N PHE A 592 -36.07 3.09 0.55
CA PHE A 592 -36.30 1.72 0.12
C PHE A 592 -35.22 1.30 -0.87
N THR A 593 -34.60 0.15 -0.65
CA THR A 593 -33.57 -0.43 -1.52
C THR A 593 -33.90 -1.87 -1.86
N GLY A 594 -33.54 -2.29 -3.07
CA GLY A 594 -33.74 -3.66 -3.52
C GLY A 594 -33.59 -3.75 -5.03
N PHE A 595 -34.48 -4.51 -5.66
CA PHE A 595 -34.51 -4.76 -7.09
C PHE A 595 -35.94 -4.69 -7.61
N ILE A 596 -36.09 -4.23 -8.84
CA ILE A 596 -37.33 -4.32 -9.62
C ILE A 596 -37.17 -5.34 -10.74
N GLN A 597 -38.17 -6.22 -10.87
CA GLN A 597 -38.24 -7.18 -11.97
C GLN A 597 -38.77 -6.52 -13.24
N ILE A 598 -37.96 -6.56 -14.28
CA ILE A 598 -38.32 -6.15 -15.64
C ILE A 598 -38.64 -7.41 -16.45
N PRO A 599 -39.88 -7.57 -16.95
CA PRO A 599 -40.29 -8.82 -17.63
C PRO A 599 -39.81 -8.92 -19.07
N THR A 600 -39.66 -7.80 -19.78
CA THR A 600 -39.34 -7.76 -21.21
C THR A 600 -38.38 -6.63 -21.50
N ASP A 601 -37.41 -6.87 -22.38
CA ASP A 601 -36.53 -5.84 -22.93
C ASP A 601 -37.31 -4.64 -23.51
N GLY A 602 -36.92 -3.42 -23.15
CA GLY A 602 -37.40 -2.20 -23.83
C GLY A 602 -37.34 -0.94 -22.98
N THR A 603 -37.99 0.11 -23.47
CA THR A 603 -38.07 1.39 -22.76
C THR A 603 -39.16 1.33 -21.69
N TYR A 604 -38.78 1.61 -20.45
CA TYR A 604 -39.69 1.78 -19.32
C TYR A 604 -39.74 3.24 -18.92
N THR A 605 -40.96 3.76 -18.72
CA THR A 605 -41.19 5.09 -18.15
C THR A 605 -41.74 4.93 -16.75
N PHE A 606 -41.04 5.51 -15.78
CA PHE A 606 -41.44 5.57 -14.39
C PHE A 606 -42.09 6.92 -14.11
N THR A 607 -43.16 6.92 -13.32
CA THR A 607 -43.88 8.13 -12.93
C THR A 607 -44.11 8.08 -11.42
N MET A 608 -43.65 9.11 -10.70
CA MET A 608 -43.83 9.22 -9.26
C MET A 608 -44.67 10.46 -8.94
N THR A 609 -45.61 10.31 -8.01
CA THR A 609 -46.23 11.43 -7.31
C THR A 609 -45.93 11.26 -5.83
N THR A 610 -45.40 12.30 -5.20
CA THR A 610 -45.25 12.39 -3.74
C THR A 610 -46.09 13.54 -3.21
N ASP A 611 -46.63 13.37 -2.00
CA ASP A 611 -47.41 14.38 -1.27
C ASP A 611 -48.33 15.21 -2.16
N SER A 612 -49.18 14.54 -2.94
CA SER A 612 -49.95 15.08 -4.06
C SER A 612 -50.89 16.24 -3.71
N SER A 613 -51.15 16.43 -2.43
CA SER A 613 -51.99 17.49 -1.87
C SER A 613 -51.21 18.59 -1.14
N VAL A 614 -49.88 18.49 -1.09
CA VAL A 614 -48.96 19.46 -0.48
C VAL A 614 -48.23 20.20 -1.60
N SER A 615 -48.29 21.53 -1.57
CA SER A 615 -47.66 22.38 -2.60
C SER A 615 -46.45 23.15 -2.07
N THR A 616 -45.83 22.67 -0.99
CA THR A 616 -44.64 23.29 -0.41
C THR A 616 -43.40 22.51 -0.83
N ASN A 617 -42.28 23.21 -1.02
CA ASN A 617 -40.97 22.63 -1.35
C ASN A 617 -40.38 21.77 -0.19
N ALA A 618 -41.19 21.36 0.78
CA ALA A 618 -40.74 20.73 2.00
C ALA A 618 -40.70 19.20 1.92
N SER A 619 -41.47 18.60 1.01
CA SER A 619 -41.49 17.15 0.78
C SER A 619 -40.91 16.81 -0.59
N GLY A 620 -40.66 15.53 -0.86
CA GLY A 620 -40.21 15.10 -2.18
C GLY A 620 -39.89 13.61 -2.26
N GLY A 621 -39.72 13.13 -3.49
CA GLY A 621 -39.35 11.76 -3.79
C GLY A 621 -38.27 11.64 -4.85
N MET A 622 -37.47 10.58 -4.77
CA MET A 622 -36.40 10.33 -5.72
C MET A 622 -36.34 8.85 -6.09
N LEU A 623 -35.98 8.55 -7.34
CA LEU A 623 -35.84 7.18 -7.85
C LEU A 623 -34.52 7.03 -8.60
N TRP A 624 -33.74 6.03 -8.21
CA TRP A 624 -32.64 5.50 -9.00
C TRP A 624 -32.95 4.07 -9.44
N ILE A 625 -32.60 3.78 -10.70
CA ILE A 625 -32.48 2.41 -11.20
C ILE A 625 -31.00 2.20 -11.50
N HIS A 626 -30.37 1.24 -10.84
CA HIS A 626 -28.92 1.19 -10.69
C HIS A 626 -28.39 2.49 -10.08
N ASP A 627 -27.48 3.19 -10.77
CA ASP A 627 -26.92 4.48 -10.36
C ASP A 627 -27.54 5.65 -11.14
N ALA A 628 -28.43 5.37 -12.09
CA ALA A 628 -29.07 6.38 -12.92
C ALA A 628 -30.24 7.03 -12.18
N HIS A 629 -30.14 8.34 -11.97
CA HIS A 629 -31.16 9.13 -11.30
C HIS A 629 -32.37 9.39 -12.24
N ILE A 630 -33.41 8.58 -12.13
CA ILE A 630 -34.56 8.55 -13.05
C ILE A 630 -35.60 9.62 -12.71
N ILE A 631 -35.91 9.81 -11.42
CA ILE A 631 -36.91 10.79 -10.97
C ILE A 631 -36.31 11.65 -9.87
N ASP A 632 -36.44 12.97 -10.06
CA ASP A 632 -36.14 14.01 -9.08
C ASP A 632 -37.42 14.83 -8.83
N ASP A 633 -38.04 14.64 -7.65
CA ASP A 633 -39.18 15.40 -7.15
C ASP A 633 -38.83 16.16 -5.86
N ASP A 634 -37.55 16.50 -5.67
CA ASP A 634 -37.05 17.23 -4.49
C ASP A 634 -37.15 18.75 -4.70
N PHE A 635 -36.40 19.29 -5.67
CA PHE A 635 -36.33 20.73 -5.88
C PHE A 635 -37.64 21.30 -6.45
N ASN A 636 -38.18 22.35 -5.82
CA ASN A 636 -39.45 22.99 -6.18
C ASN A 636 -40.65 22.01 -6.20
N HIS A 637 -40.70 21.09 -5.24
CA HIS A 637 -41.82 20.17 -5.07
C HIS A 637 -43.17 20.90 -4.99
N ASN A 638 -44.17 20.37 -5.70
CA ASN A 638 -45.50 20.97 -5.81
C ASN A 638 -46.65 19.95 -5.90
N GLY A 639 -46.40 18.69 -5.54
CA GLY A 639 -47.35 17.58 -5.64
C GLY A 639 -47.65 17.07 -7.06
N SER A 640 -47.02 17.64 -8.10
CA SER A 640 -47.20 17.17 -9.49
C SER A 640 -46.38 15.92 -9.78
N ALA A 641 -46.91 15.04 -10.64
CA ALA A 641 -46.20 13.83 -11.04
C ALA A 641 -44.91 14.14 -11.82
N LYS A 642 -43.81 13.49 -11.44
CA LYS A 642 -42.52 13.52 -12.16
C LYS A 642 -42.31 12.22 -12.90
N SER A 643 -41.64 12.25 -14.05
CA SER A 643 -41.40 11.06 -14.85
C SER A 643 -40.02 11.04 -15.48
N GLY A 644 -39.46 9.84 -15.63
CA GLY A 644 -38.22 9.58 -16.33
C GLY A 644 -38.27 8.21 -17.00
N SER A 645 -37.44 8.01 -18.03
CA SER A 645 -37.41 6.77 -18.80
C SER A 645 -36.01 6.20 -18.91
N MET A 646 -35.92 4.87 -18.95
CA MET A 646 -34.68 4.13 -19.19
C MET A 646 -34.98 2.89 -20.04
N ARG A 647 -34.01 2.47 -20.86
CA ARG A 647 -34.07 1.20 -21.58
C ARG A 647 -33.51 0.09 -20.69
N LEU A 648 -34.31 -0.93 -20.40
CA LEU A 648 -33.96 -2.01 -19.49
C LEU A 648 -34.04 -3.35 -20.22
N LYS A 649 -33.09 -4.23 -19.93
CA LYS A 649 -33.13 -5.63 -20.36
C LYS A 649 -34.01 -6.41 -19.37
N ALA A 650 -34.62 -7.51 -19.79
CA ALA A 650 -35.37 -8.37 -18.87
C ALA A 650 -34.45 -8.91 -17.75
N GLY A 651 -34.91 -8.86 -16.51
CA GLY A 651 -34.15 -9.27 -15.32
C GLY A 651 -34.41 -8.40 -14.10
N LEU A 652 -33.62 -8.61 -13.04
CA LEU A 652 -33.66 -7.83 -11.81
C LEU A 652 -32.71 -6.63 -11.90
N HIS A 653 -33.26 -5.44 -11.65
CA HIS A 653 -32.53 -4.18 -11.67
C HIS A 653 -32.50 -3.56 -10.29
N PRO A 654 -31.33 -3.21 -9.74
CA PRO A 654 -31.22 -2.47 -8.48
C PRO A 654 -32.11 -1.22 -8.52
N VAL A 655 -32.78 -0.94 -7.41
CA VAL A 655 -33.62 0.23 -7.22
C VAL A 655 -33.34 0.86 -5.86
N ARG A 656 -33.25 2.20 -5.85
CA ARG A 656 -33.22 3.01 -4.63
C ARG A 656 -34.31 4.06 -4.73
N ILE A 657 -35.16 4.16 -3.71
CA ILE A 657 -36.26 5.11 -3.64
C ILE A 657 -36.16 5.87 -2.33
N LEU A 658 -36.15 7.19 -2.41
CA LEU A 658 -36.23 8.07 -1.25
C LEU A 658 -37.58 8.77 -1.23
N TYR A 659 -38.16 8.90 -0.04
CA TYR A 659 -39.39 9.63 0.21
C TYR A 659 -39.26 10.46 1.48
N LYS A 660 -39.20 11.79 1.33
CA LYS A 660 -39.14 12.75 2.42
C LYS A 660 -40.52 13.37 2.60
N HIS A 661 -41.01 13.35 3.84
CA HIS A 661 -42.26 14.00 4.21
C HIS A 661 -42.00 15.01 5.33
N THR A 662 -42.41 16.27 5.10
CA THR A 662 -42.26 17.32 6.12
C THR A 662 -43.51 17.50 6.95
N SER A 663 -44.68 17.70 6.34
CA SER A 663 -45.93 17.91 7.08
C SER A 663 -47.18 17.74 6.22
N GLY A 664 -48.28 17.29 6.82
CA GLY A 664 -49.60 17.27 6.20
C GLY A 664 -50.02 15.88 5.72
N SER A 665 -50.79 15.80 4.64
CA SER A 665 -51.13 14.51 4.05
C SER A 665 -49.91 13.90 3.38
N HIS A 666 -49.66 12.62 3.65
CA HIS A 666 -48.56 11.85 3.04
C HIS A 666 -49.09 10.86 2.01
N ASP A 667 -48.48 10.83 0.84
CA ASP A 667 -48.69 9.77 -0.15
C ASP A 667 -47.48 9.61 -1.07
N ILE A 668 -47.27 8.38 -1.53
CA ILE A 668 -46.34 8.06 -2.59
C ILE A 668 -47.03 7.10 -3.55
N ASN A 669 -46.98 7.41 -4.84
CA ASN A 669 -47.44 6.52 -5.89
C ASN A 669 -46.36 6.42 -6.97
N LEU A 670 -45.74 5.25 -7.08
CA LEU A 670 -44.76 4.95 -8.12
C LEU A 670 -45.38 4.00 -9.15
N GLN A 671 -45.46 4.50 -10.38
CA GLN A 671 -46.03 3.82 -11.53
C GLN A 671 -44.96 3.58 -12.59
N TYR A 672 -45.24 2.61 -13.46
CA TYR A 672 -44.42 2.33 -14.63
C TYR A 672 -45.29 1.94 -15.84
N SER A 673 -44.73 2.17 -17.02
CA SER A 673 -45.26 1.67 -18.30
C SER A 673 -44.10 1.17 -19.16
N GLY A 674 -44.36 0.23 -20.05
CA GLY A 674 -43.33 -0.40 -20.87
C GLY A 674 -43.91 -1.40 -21.87
N PRO A 675 -43.07 -2.20 -22.54
CA PRO A 675 -43.52 -3.21 -23.50
C PRO A 675 -44.55 -4.17 -22.89
N GLY A 676 -45.78 -4.13 -23.41
CA GLY A 676 -46.90 -4.96 -22.91
C GLY A 676 -47.50 -4.52 -21.57
N ILE A 677 -47.09 -3.37 -21.03
CA ILE A 677 -47.55 -2.83 -19.74
C ILE A 677 -48.11 -1.42 -19.95
N THR A 678 -49.43 -1.27 -19.85
CA THR A 678 -50.06 0.05 -19.72
C THR A 678 -49.71 0.67 -18.37
N THR A 679 -49.66 2.01 -18.28
CA THR A 679 -49.35 2.72 -17.03
C THR A 679 -50.14 2.17 -15.84
N GLN A 680 -49.40 1.64 -14.86
CA GLN A 680 -49.96 1.06 -13.64
C GLN A 680 -49.00 1.28 -12.47
N THR A 681 -49.52 1.23 -11.25
CA THR A 681 -48.69 1.14 -10.03
C THR A 681 -47.84 -0.13 -10.10
N ILE A 682 -46.57 -0.04 -9.69
CA ILE A 682 -45.67 -1.20 -9.70
C ILE A 682 -46.21 -2.25 -8.72
N PRO A 683 -46.53 -3.48 -9.16
CA PRO A 683 -47.03 -4.52 -8.25
C PRO A 683 -45.97 -4.90 -7.22
N GLU A 684 -46.37 -5.13 -5.96
CA GLU A 684 -45.47 -5.60 -4.89
C GLU A 684 -44.69 -6.86 -5.28
N SER A 685 -45.31 -7.75 -6.06
CA SER A 685 -44.67 -8.95 -6.60
C SER A 685 -43.54 -8.69 -7.61
N SER A 686 -43.31 -7.43 -7.98
CA SER A 686 -42.20 -7.02 -8.85
C SER A 686 -40.98 -6.55 -8.06
N PHE A 687 -41.09 -6.43 -6.73
CA PHE A 687 -39.99 -6.03 -5.87
C PHE A 687 -39.29 -7.23 -5.23
N PHE A 688 -37.97 -7.18 -5.24
CA PHE A 688 -37.09 -8.19 -4.66
C PHE A 688 -35.99 -7.51 -3.85
N ARG A 689 -35.45 -8.20 -2.85
CA ARG A 689 -34.25 -7.80 -2.12
C ARG A 689 -33.25 -8.95 -2.17
N ALA A 690 -31.99 -8.65 -1.85
CA ALA A 690 -31.01 -9.70 -1.67
C ALA A 690 -31.48 -10.64 -0.54
N GLY A 691 -31.43 -11.96 -0.78
CA GLY A 691 -31.53 -12.90 0.32
C GLY A 691 -30.31 -12.76 1.24
N THR A 692 -30.38 -13.34 2.43
CA THR A 692 -29.15 -13.59 3.19
C THR A 692 -28.27 -14.49 2.32
N PRO A 693 -27.05 -14.05 1.95
CA PRO A 693 -26.08 -14.95 1.34
C PRO A 693 -25.87 -16.13 2.29
N ASP A 694 -25.68 -17.33 1.74
CA ASP A 694 -25.19 -18.44 2.56
C ASP A 694 -23.84 -18.00 3.18
N PRO A 695 -23.60 -18.28 4.47
CA PRO A 695 -22.37 -17.84 5.11
C PRO A 695 -21.16 -18.38 4.35
N VAL A 696 -20.23 -17.50 4.02
CA VAL A 696 -18.97 -17.92 3.41
C VAL A 696 -18.25 -18.83 4.43
N PRO A 697 -17.70 -19.99 4.02
CA PRO A 697 -16.94 -20.84 4.90
C PRO A 697 -15.80 -20.08 5.59
N SER A 698 -15.43 -20.49 6.80
CA SER A 698 -14.34 -19.90 7.56
C SER A 698 -13.18 -20.89 7.65
N ALA A 699 -12.07 -20.55 6.99
CA ALA A 699 -10.79 -21.25 7.14
C ALA A 699 -9.98 -20.62 8.27
N LEU A 700 -9.68 -21.38 9.33
CA LEU A 700 -8.91 -20.93 10.48
C LEU A 700 -7.44 -21.39 10.38
N PRO A 701 -6.48 -20.68 10.99
CA PRO A 701 -5.08 -21.09 10.93
C PRO A 701 -4.82 -22.46 11.58
N ASP A 702 -4.00 -23.27 10.93
CA ASP A 702 -3.57 -24.59 11.38
C ASP A 702 -2.10 -24.62 11.78
N ALA A 703 -1.75 -25.56 12.65
CA ALA A 703 -0.38 -25.83 13.03
C ALA A 703 -0.07 -27.33 13.11
N ALA A 704 1.14 -27.71 12.69
CA ALA A 704 1.64 -29.09 12.80
C ALA A 704 3.13 -29.14 13.18
N GLU A 705 3.59 -30.31 13.63
CA GLU A 705 5.00 -30.60 13.88
C GLU A 705 5.46 -31.74 12.98
N SER A 706 6.65 -31.59 12.39
CA SER A 706 7.28 -32.60 11.55
C SER A 706 8.75 -32.82 11.97
N ARG A 707 9.36 -33.90 11.47
CA ARG A 707 10.79 -34.20 11.64
C ARG A 707 11.47 -34.04 10.29
N ASN A 708 12.77 -33.73 10.29
CA ASN A 708 13.54 -33.65 9.05
C ASN A 708 13.32 -34.90 8.17
N GLY A 709 12.85 -34.68 6.94
CA GLY A 709 12.55 -35.71 5.95
C GLY A 709 11.34 -36.60 6.24
N ALA A 710 10.54 -36.34 7.29
CA ALA A 710 9.38 -37.14 7.63
C ALA A 710 8.07 -36.43 7.26
N ALA A 711 7.23 -37.08 6.46
CA ALA A 711 5.89 -36.59 6.14
C ALA A 711 5.01 -36.46 7.40
N VAL A 712 4.15 -35.45 7.45
CA VAL A 712 3.09 -35.26 8.46
C VAL A 712 1.75 -35.02 7.76
N GLU A 713 0.69 -35.66 8.26
CA GLU A 713 -0.69 -35.38 7.84
C GLU A 713 -1.33 -34.31 8.72
N ILE A 714 -1.97 -33.33 8.08
CA ILE A 714 -2.59 -32.15 8.71
C ILE A 714 -4.07 -32.13 8.35
N ASP A 715 -4.92 -32.20 9.37
CA ASP A 715 -6.38 -32.19 9.24
C ASP A 715 -6.92 -30.77 9.33
N VAL A 716 -6.74 -30.01 8.26
CA VAL A 716 -7.11 -28.58 8.20
C VAL A 716 -8.61 -28.32 8.36
N LEU A 717 -9.46 -29.32 8.07
CA LEU A 717 -10.91 -29.17 8.24
C LEU A 717 -11.36 -29.32 9.71
N ALA A 718 -10.46 -29.60 10.65
CA ALA A 718 -10.82 -29.90 12.03
C ALA A 718 -11.30 -28.67 12.84
N ASN A 719 -10.82 -27.49 12.48
CA ASN A 719 -11.15 -26.19 13.07
C ASN A 719 -11.90 -25.26 12.10
N ASP A 720 -12.01 -25.63 10.83
CA ASP A 720 -12.79 -24.92 9.82
C ASP A 720 -14.29 -25.20 9.96
N PHE A 721 -15.11 -24.21 9.59
CA PHE A 721 -16.56 -24.35 9.71
C PHE A 721 -17.31 -23.54 8.66
N ASP A 722 -18.54 -23.99 8.40
CA ASP A 722 -19.50 -23.33 7.52
C ASP A 722 -20.91 -23.49 8.14
N ASP A 723 -21.41 -22.39 8.69
CA ASP A 723 -22.70 -22.35 9.36
C ASP A 723 -23.83 -22.28 8.32
N ASN A 724 -24.59 -23.38 8.14
CA ASN A 724 -25.66 -23.55 7.15
C ASN A 724 -25.21 -23.93 5.72
N ALA A 725 -24.03 -24.53 5.56
CA ALA A 725 -23.54 -25.07 4.30
C ALA A 725 -24.57 -25.94 3.54
N PRO A 726 -24.76 -25.73 2.22
CA PRO A 726 -25.57 -26.62 1.38
C PRO A 726 -24.91 -27.99 1.15
N SER A 727 -23.58 -28.09 1.27
CA SER A 727 -22.79 -29.33 1.15
C SER A 727 -21.67 -29.42 2.20
N PRO A 728 -21.09 -30.62 2.47
CA PRO A 728 -19.96 -30.76 3.38
C PRO A 728 -18.70 -30.05 2.87
N LEU A 729 -17.96 -29.42 3.79
CA LEU A 729 -16.67 -28.79 3.53
C LEU A 729 -15.63 -29.77 2.98
N SER A 730 -14.83 -29.31 2.01
CA SER A 730 -13.74 -30.07 1.39
C SER A 730 -12.55 -29.17 1.04
N ILE A 731 -11.34 -29.73 0.96
CA ILE A 731 -10.12 -29.00 0.56
C ILE A 731 -10.10 -28.87 -0.97
N ALA A 732 -10.11 -27.64 -1.48
CA ALA A 732 -10.10 -27.33 -2.91
C ALA A 732 -8.69 -27.30 -3.49
N SER A 733 -7.71 -26.71 -2.79
CA SER A 733 -6.31 -26.66 -3.22
C SER A 733 -5.34 -26.47 -2.06
N VAL A 734 -4.05 -26.72 -2.31
CA VAL A 734 -2.95 -26.46 -1.37
C VAL A 734 -1.84 -25.70 -2.08
N GLY A 735 -1.31 -24.68 -1.41
CA GLY A 735 -0.18 -23.87 -1.85
C GLY A 735 1.15 -24.62 -1.73
N THR A 736 2.20 -24.05 -2.30
CA THR A 736 3.54 -24.64 -2.27
C THR A 736 4.34 -24.11 -1.07
N PRO A 737 4.72 -24.96 -0.11
CA PRO A 737 5.61 -24.55 0.99
C PRO A 737 7.01 -24.15 0.50
N ALA A 738 7.68 -23.29 1.28
CA ALA A 738 9.01 -22.80 0.93
C ALA A 738 10.11 -23.85 1.18
N PHE A 739 9.89 -24.75 2.14
CA PHE A 739 10.90 -25.67 2.62
C PHE A 739 10.42 -27.13 2.68
N GLY A 740 9.48 -27.49 1.81
CA GLY A 740 8.98 -28.85 1.67
C GLY A 740 8.08 -29.02 0.44
N THR A 741 7.30 -30.09 0.45
CA THR A 741 6.18 -30.33 -0.48
C THR A 741 4.90 -30.53 0.32
N ALA A 742 3.78 -29.98 -0.17
CA ALA A 742 2.46 -30.23 0.38
C ALA A 742 1.53 -30.77 -0.73
N VAL A 743 0.80 -31.85 -0.43
CA VAL A 743 -0.17 -32.45 -1.36
C VAL A 743 -1.47 -32.79 -0.63
N ILE A 744 -2.60 -32.68 -1.31
CA ILE A 744 -3.88 -33.14 -0.77
C ILE A 744 -3.93 -34.66 -0.88
N SER A 745 -4.04 -35.34 0.26
CA SER A 745 -4.06 -36.80 0.37
C SER A 745 -5.15 -37.22 1.35
N ASN A 746 -6.08 -38.10 0.92
CA ASN A 746 -7.18 -38.61 1.75
C ASN A 746 -8.05 -37.55 2.46
N GLY A 747 -8.25 -36.38 1.85
CA GLY A 747 -9.03 -35.28 2.44
C GLY A 747 -8.28 -34.50 3.53
N LYS A 748 -6.96 -34.69 3.64
CA LYS A 748 -6.02 -33.97 4.49
C LYS A 748 -4.88 -33.41 3.66
N ILE A 749 -4.01 -32.62 4.29
CA ILE A 749 -2.76 -32.17 3.66
C ILE A 749 -1.61 -33.02 4.19
N GLU A 750 -0.87 -33.65 3.29
CA GLU A 750 0.39 -34.33 3.60
C GLU A 750 1.56 -33.38 3.30
N TYR A 751 2.26 -32.93 4.34
CA TYR A 751 3.44 -32.06 4.24
C TYR A 751 4.71 -32.89 4.47
N THR A 752 5.68 -32.78 3.56
CA THR A 752 7.01 -33.40 3.69
C THR A 752 8.09 -32.33 3.60
N PRO A 753 8.87 -32.07 4.67
CA PRO A 753 9.94 -31.08 4.62
C PRO A 753 11.09 -31.55 3.73
N PHE A 754 11.79 -30.61 3.10
CA PHE A 754 13.04 -30.93 2.40
C PHE A 754 14.06 -31.49 3.39
N THR A 755 14.90 -32.38 2.89
CA THR A 755 16.01 -32.93 3.69
C THR A 755 16.90 -31.79 4.19
N ASN A 756 17.20 -31.81 5.49
CA ASN A 756 17.98 -30.83 6.25
C ASN A 756 17.32 -29.46 6.49
N HIS A 757 16.02 -29.32 6.24
CA HIS A 757 15.28 -28.16 6.72
C HIS A 757 14.93 -28.29 8.21
N PHE A 758 15.13 -27.21 8.96
CA PHE A 758 14.76 -27.06 10.37
C PHE A 758 14.18 -25.66 10.60
N GLY A 759 13.20 -25.56 11.49
CA GLY A 759 12.50 -24.31 11.76
C GLY A 759 11.07 -24.34 11.25
N THR A 760 10.52 -23.16 10.98
CA THR A 760 9.10 -23.00 10.63
C THR A 760 8.94 -22.85 9.12
N ASP A 761 8.02 -23.62 8.56
CA ASP A 761 7.53 -23.50 7.18
C ASP A 761 6.06 -23.08 7.18
N LYS A 762 5.62 -22.35 6.15
CA LYS A 762 4.26 -21.82 6.03
C LYS A 762 3.75 -21.95 4.60
N PHE A 763 2.48 -22.31 4.46
CA PHE A 763 1.79 -22.35 3.17
C PHE A 763 0.28 -22.17 3.34
N THR A 764 -0.39 -21.76 2.27
CA THR A 764 -1.85 -21.60 2.26
C THR A 764 -2.56 -22.86 1.76
N TYR A 765 -3.83 -22.99 2.08
CA TYR A 765 -4.75 -23.97 1.49
C TYR A 765 -6.09 -23.30 1.24
N SER A 766 -6.95 -23.93 0.44
CA SER A 766 -8.32 -23.45 0.28
C SER A 766 -9.36 -24.53 0.54
N ILE A 767 -10.50 -24.13 1.12
CA ILE A 767 -11.66 -24.99 1.38
C ILE A 767 -12.88 -24.50 0.61
N THR A 768 -13.78 -25.42 0.28
CA THR A 768 -15.02 -25.14 -0.43
C THR A 768 -16.19 -25.97 0.07
N ASP A 769 -17.36 -25.36 0.10
CA ASP A 769 -18.69 -25.95 0.30
C ASP A 769 -19.42 -26.23 -1.04
N GLY A 770 -18.74 -26.00 -2.17
CA GLY A 770 -19.27 -26.11 -3.52
C GLY A 770 -19.88 -24.82 -4.10
N GLU A 771 -20.05 -23.77 -3.31
CA GLU A 771 -20.51 -22.45 -3.76
C GLU A 771 -19.44 -21.36 -3.57
N TYR A 772 -18.80 -21.35 -2.40
CA TYR A 772 -17.73 -20.43 -2.03
C TYR A 772 -16.41 -21.16 -1.83
N THR A 773 -15.30 -20.43 -1.96
CA THR A 773 -13.95 -20.93 -1.69
C THR A 773 -13.19 -19.87 -0.90
N VAL A 774 -12.58 -20.27 0.21
CA VAL A 774 -11.79 -19.39 1.08
C VAL A 774 -10.42 -19.99 1.37
N GLU A 775 -9.45 -19.13 1.70
CA GLU A 775 -8.08 -19.53 2.01
C GLU A 775 -7.80 -19.55 3.51
N GLY A 776 -7.05 -20.54 3.97
CA GLY A 776 -6.45 -20.64 5.30
C GLY A 776 -4.92 -20.77 5.24
N GLU A 777 -4.25 -20.67 6.39
CA GLU A 777 -2.79 -20.78 6.50
C GLU A 777 -2.41 -21.95 7.41
N VAL A 778 -1.43 -22.75 6.97
CA VAL A 778 -0.79 -23.80 7.77
C VAL A 778 0.60 -23.37 8.18
N THR A 779 0.95 -23.55 9.46
CA THR A 779 2.32 -23.39 9.99
C THR A 779 2.88 -24.75 10.43
N VAL A 780 4.01 -25.18 9.90
CA VAL A 780 4.67 -26.44 10.29
C VAL A 780 6.02 -26.17 10.95
N ASN A 781 6.25 -26.72 12.15
CA ASN A 781 7.55 -26.66 12.83
C ASN A 781 8.32 -27.97 12.65
N VAL A 782 9.52 -27.90 12.07
CA VAL A 782 10.40 -29.05 11.81
C VAL A 782 11.50 -29.15 12.86
N THR A 783 11.52 -30.24 13.62
CA THR A 783 12.41 -30.44 14.79
C THR A 783 13.45 -31.54 14.60
N HIS A 784 14.52 -31.53 15.43
CA HIS A 784 15.56 -32.56 15.50
C HIS A 784 15.39 -33.45 16.75
N LEU A 785 15.54 -34.77 16.64
CA LEU A 785 15.72 -35.68 17.78
C LEU A 785 17.20 -36.02 17.94
N ALA A 786 17.68 -36.06 19.19
CA ALA A 786 19.07 -36.33 19.57
C ALA A 786 19.60 -37.65 18.97
N GLY A 787 20.36 -37.57 17.88
CA GLY A 787 21.44 -38.52 17.54
C GLY A 787 22.76 -38.08 18.20
N ASP A 788 23.89 -38.65 17.79
CA ASP A 788 25.24 -38.26 18.23
C ASP A 788 25.42 -36.74 17.99
N LEU A 789 25.22 -35.93 19.04
CA LEU A 789 25.36 -34.48 18.95
C LEU A 789 26.84 -34.16 19.01
N TRP A 790 27.37 -33.70 17.89
CA TRP A 790 28.74 -33.25 17.79
C TRP A 790 28.80 -31.73 17.67
N ILE A 791 29.48 -31.10 18.63
CA ILE A 791 29.68 -29.66 18.72
C ILE A 791 31.17 -29.39 18.55
N PRO A 792 31.65 -29.28 17.31
CA PRO A 792 33.01 -28.85 17.07
C PRO A 792 33.08 -27.31 17.27
N LEU A 793 34.11 -26.81 17.95
CA LEU A 793 34.19 -25.43 18.46
C LEU A 793 34.92 -24.45 17.50
N ASN A 794 34.15 -23.87 16.57
CA ASN A 794 34.45 -22.90 15.49
C ASN A 794 35.90 -22.73 14.95
N GLU A 795 36.07 -22.94 13.63
CA GLU A 795 37.31 -22.68 12.84
C GLU A 795 37.36 -21.31 12.09
N THR A 796 36.39 -20.41 12.25
CA THR A 796 36.33 -19.08 11.61
C THR A 796 35.79 -18.01 12.55
N SER A 797 36.49 -16.88 12.69
CA SER A 797 36.45 -15.87 13.78
C SER A 797 35.12 -15.13 14.11
N GLY A 798 33.97 -15.81 14.12
CA GLY A 798 32.63 -15.26 14.37
C GLY A 798 32.14 -15.30 15.84
N SER A 799 30.95 -14.72 16.08
CA SER A 799 30.30 -14.55 17.40
C SER A 799 29.37 -15.71 17.83
N SER A 800 29.28 -16.78 17.03
CA SER A 800 28.55 -18.02 17.33
C SER A 800 29.45 -19.23 17.10
N VAL A 801 29.10 -20.39 17.68
CA VAL A 801 29.74 -21.66 17.30
C VAL A 801 29.22 -22.10 15.93
N ALA A 802 29.88 -21.68 14.87
CA ALA A 802 29.62 -22.17 13.52
C ALA A 802 30.69 -23.17 13.15
N GLU A 803 30.32 -24.38 12.72
CA GLU A 803 31.30 -25.31 12.20
C GLU A 803 30.81 -26.14 11.04
N VAL A 804 31.71 -26.28 10.08
CA VAL A 804 31.53 -27.04 8.86
C VAL A 804 31.33 -28.50 9.25
N GLY A 805 30.09 -28.98 9.16
CA GLY A 805 29.71 -30.39 9.32
C GLY A 805 29.04 -30.82 10.61
N GLY A 806 28.72 -29.87 11.49
CA GLY A 806 27.89 -30.08 12.67
C GLY A 806 26.68 -29.15 12.70
N VAL A 807 25.79 -29.36 13.67
CA VAL A 807 24.63 -28.49 13.91
C VAL A 807 25.14 -27.19 14.56
N THR A 808 24.83 -26.02 14.01
CA THR A 808 25.14 -24.71 14.62
C THR A 808 24.30 -24.54 15.89
N VAL A 809 24.81 -24.93 17.06
CA VAL A 809 24.08 -24.88 18.34
C VAL A 809 24.87 -24.19 19.44
N GLY A 810 24.38 -23.04 19.88
CA GLY A 810 24.91 -22.28 21.01
C GLY A 810 25.55 -20.94 20.65
N SER A 811 25.73 -20.07 21.64
CA SER A 811 26.32 -18.73 21.48
C SER A 811 27.48 -18.51 22.44
N LEU A 812 28.52 -17.80 22.00
CA LEU A 812 29.64 -17.43 22.87
C LEU A 812 29.17 -16.35 23.87
N SER A 813 29.41 -16.55 25.16
CA SER A 813 29.06 -15.61 26.23
C SER A 813 30.22 -15.49 27.22
N GLY A 814 30.54 -14.28 27.69
CA GLY A 814 31.67 -14.03 28.62
C GLY A 814 33.01 -13.71 27.93
N PHE A 815 33.23 -14.24 26.72
CA PHE A 815 34.50 -14.08 25.99
C PHE A 815 34.88 -12.62 25.72
N ALA A 816 35.92 -12.14 26.40
CA ALA A 816 36.39 -10.75 26.30
C ALA A 816 36.88 -10.37 24.89
N ASN A 817 37.41 -11.33 24.13
CA ASN A 817 37.73 -11.18 22.71
C ASN A 817 37.58 -12.53 21.99
N THR A 818 36.48 -12.66 21.25
CA THR A 818 36.13 -13.88 20.54
C THR A 818 37.18 -14.25 19.50
N GLU A 819 37.83 -13.32 18.80
CA GLU A 819 38.86 -13.64 17.79
C GLU A 819 40.09 -14.31 18.41
N THR A 820 40.55 -13.81 19.57
CA THR A 820 41.74 -14.37 20.25
C THR A 820 41.46 -15.63 21.07
N SER A 821 40.19 -15.88 21.42
CA SER A 821 39.78 -17.10 22.10
C SER A 821 39.75 -18.32 21.17
N HIS A 822 39.69 -18.11 19.85
CA HIS A 822 39.89 -19.19 18.87
C HIS A 822 41.39 -19.50 18.77
N ILE A 823 41.75 -20.74 19.07
CA ILE A 823 43.13 -21.21 19.06
C ILE A 823 43.25 -22.53 18.28
N PRO A 824 44.46 -22.94 17.86
CA PRO A 824 44.65 -24.28 17.30
C PRO A 824 44.24 -25.38 18.30
N GLY A 825 43.30 -26.21 17.87
CA GLY A 825 42.73 -27.30 18.64
C GLY A 825 43.50 -28.60 18.51
N LYS A 826 42.95 -29.66 19.11
CA LYS A 826 43.43 -31.03 18.91
C LYS A 826 42.95 -31.58 17.57
N VAL A 827 41.73 -31.23 17.19
CA VAL A 827 41.16 -31.44 15.86
C VAL A 827 40.67 -30.07 15.42
N GLY A 828 41.26 -29.52 14.36
CA GLY A 828 40.86 -28.19 13.91
C GLY A 828 41.22 -27.06 14.86
N TYR A 829 40.21 -26.27 15.26
CA TYR A 829 40.33 -25.16 16.22
C TYR A 829 39.57 -25.47 17.51
N ALA A 830 39.98 -24.79 18.58
CA ALA A 830 39.43 -24.92 19.92
C ALA A 830 39.14 -23.55 20.51
N LEU A 831 38.44 -23.53 21.65
CA LEU A 831 38.19 -22.31 22.42
C LEU A 831 38.97 -22.28 23.72
N ALA A 832 39.65 -21.16 23.96
CA ALA A 832 40.32 -20.83 25.21
C ALA A 832 39.34 -20.14 26.18
N PHE A 833 39.19 -20.72 27.38
CA PHE A 833 38.35 -20.23 28.47
C PHE A 833 39.21 -19.63 29.59
N ASP A 834 38.81 -18.46 30.09
CA ASP A 834 39.61 -17.64 31.01
C ASP A 834 39.46 -18.00 32.50
N GLY A 835 38.41 -18.75 32.85
CA GLY A 835 38.06 -19.11 34.23
C GLY A 835 37.17 -18.12 34.98
N THR A 836 36.63 -17.09 34.30
CA THR A 836 35.84 -16.01 34.90
C THR A 836 34.36 -16.11 34.56
N ASP A 837 33.99 -16.07 33.29
CA ASP A 837 32.59 -16.04 32.83
C ASP A 837 32.37 -16.62 31.41
N ASP A 838 33.43 -17.13 30.77
CA ASP A 838 33.39 -17.79 29.47
C ASP A 838 32.49 -19.04 29.50
N GLN A 839 31.44 -19.03 28.67
CA GLN A 839 30.48 -20.13 28.57
C GLN A 839 29.79 -20.18 27.21
N ILE A 840 29.27 -21.36 26.85
CA ILE A 840 28.50 -21.58 25.62
C ILE A 840 27.13 -22.17 25.99
N PRO A 841 26.05 -21.36 25.99
CA PRO A 841 24.70 -21.85 26.24
C PRO A 841 24.09 -22.52 25.01
N LEU A 842 23.67 -23.79 25.15
CA LEU A 842 23.07 -24.60 24.08
C LEU A 842 21.53 -24.43 24.05
N THR A 843 21.06 -23.27 23.61
CA THR A 843 19.61 -22.96 23.54
C THR A 843 18.91 -23.81 22.46
N GLY A 844 17.73 -24.36 22.77
CA GLY A 844 16.93 -25.14 21.82
C GLY A 844 17.32 -26.62 21.70
N ILE A 845 18.33 -27.07 22.47
CA ILE A 845 18.76 -28.47 22.49
C ILE A 845 18.07 -29.25 23.60
N THR A 846 17.51 -30.41 23.25
CA THR A 846 16.96 -31.38 24.21
C THR A 846 17.98 -32.50 24.44
N LEU A 847 18.39 -32.71 25.70
CA LEU A 847 19.37 -33.73 26.09
C LEU A 847 18.74 -34.91 26.86
N PRO A 848 19.41 -36.08 26.95
CA PRO A 848 18.91 -37.21 27.73
C PRO A 848 18.70 -36.87 29.22
N THR A 849 17.49 -37.05 29.71
CA THR A 849 17.07 -36.78 31.10
C THR A 849 16.96 -38.07 31.93
N GLY A 850 16.63 -37.95 33.21
CA GLY A 850 16.49 -39.10 34.11
C GLY A 850 17.76 -39.95 34.21
N ASP A 851 17.58 -41.26 34.28
CA ASP A 851 18.62 -42.30 34.27
C ASP A 851 18.94 -42.85 32.86
N ALA A 852 18.31 -42.33 31.80
CA ALA A 852 18.50 -42.77 30.40
C ALA A 852 19.98 -42.80 29.92
N PRO A 853 20.53 -43.88 29.37
CA PRO A 853 21.97 -43.98 29.05
C PRO A 853 22.53 -42.81 28.23
N ARG A 854 23.76 -42.37 28.53
CA ARG A 854 24.42 -41.28 27.78
C ARG A 854 25.95 -41.29 27.87
N THR A 855 26.61 -40.66 26.91
CA THR A 855 28.04 -40.39 26.92
C THR A 855 28.29 -38.91 26.64
N VAL A 856 29.11 -38.25 27.46
CA VAL A 856 29.62 -36.90 27.17
C VAL A 856 31.13 -36.99 27.06
N SER A 857 31.71 -36.49 25.97
CA SER A 857 33.16 -36.43 25.78
C SER A 857 33.62 -35.08 25.26
N ALA A 858 34.88 -34.76 25.48
CA ALA A 858 35.54 -33.57 24.96
C ALA A 858 37.06 -33.80 24.88
N TRP A 859 37.75 -33.01 24.06
CA TRP A 859 39.17 -32.74 24.24
C TRP A 859 39.34 -31.55 25.17
N VAL A 860 40.25 -31.65 26.13
CA VAL A 860 40.56 -30.57 27.06
C VAL A 860 42.06 -30.41 27.24
N ARG A 861 42.54 -29.17 27.39
CA ARG A 861 43.92 -28.86 27.74
C ARG A 861 43.95 -27.90 28.93
N VAL A 862 44.61 -28.31 30.01
CA VAL A 862 44.65 -27.56 31.27
C VAL A 862 46.10 -27.32 31.68
N THR A 863 46.48 -26.05 31.88
CA THR A 863 47.89 -25.65 32.06
C THR A 863 48.23 -25.15 33.48
N THR A 864 47.25 -24.82 34.32
CA THR A 864 47.49 -24.13 35.60
C THR A 864 47.48 -25.08 36.81
N THR A 865 48.45 -24.93 37.72
CA THR A 865 48.48 -25.60 39.03
C THR A 865 47.71 -24.84 40.12
N SER A 866 47.17 -23.67 39.79
CA SER A 866 46.40 -22.76 40.65
C SER A 866 45.12 -22.30 39.94
N ALA A 867 44.27 -23.27 39.59
CA ALA A 867 43.02 -23.02 38.87
C ALA A 867 41.87 -22.59 39.81
N PRO A 868 40.79 -21.97 39.28
CA PRO A 868 39.55 -21.72 40.02
C PRO A 868 39.01 -23.00 40.66
N GLU A 869 38.31 -22.85 41.79
CA GLU A 869 37.61 -23.97 42.42
C GLU A 869 36.43 -24.38 41.53
N TYR A 870 36.33 -25.65 41.15
CA TYR A 870 35.20 -26.27 40.43
C TYR A 870 35.10 -25.97 38.91
N GLN A 871 36.12 -26.34 38.14
CA GLN A 871 36.18 -26.16 36.67
C GLN A 871 35.26 -27.12 35.92
N VAL A 872 34.21 -26.61 35.26
CA VAL A 872 33.17 -27.41 34.60
C VAL A 872 33.40 -27.49 33.09
N ILE A 873 33.44 -28.71 32.56
CA ILE A 873 33.58 -28.95 31.12
C ILE A 873 32.20 -28.88 30.46
N PHE A 874 31.21 -29.58 31.04
CA PHE A 874 29.84 -29.63 30.56
C PHE A 874 28.84 -29.79 31.71
N ASN A 875 27.72 -29.05 31.65
CA ASN A 875 26.68 -29.11 32.67
C ASN A 875 25.26 -28.95 32.09
N TYR A 876 24.32 -29.73 32.62
CA TYR A 876 22.89 -29.51 32.43
C TYR A 876 22.05 -30.09 33.60
N GLY A 877 20.77 -29.76 33.63
CA GLY A 877 19.85 -30.12 34.71
C GLY A 877 19.82 -29.10 35.87
N GLN A 878 19.19 -29.47 36.99
CA GLN A 878 18.91 -28.58 38.12
C GLN A 878 19.78 -28.89 39.34
N ASN A 879 19.98 -27.90 40.22
CA ASN A 879 20.77 -28.04 41.45
C ASN A 879 20.03 -28.77 42.60
N ASN A 880 19.38 -29.88 42.28
CA ASN A 880 18.66 -30.72 43.25
C ASN A 880 19.31 -32.11 43.32
N ASN A 881 19.09 -32.84 44.42
CA ASN A 881 19.70 -34.14 44.66
C ASN A 881 19.38 -35.15 43.54
N GLY A 882 20.38 -35.56 42.76
CA GLY A 882 20.26 -36.49 41.64
C GLY A 882 19.88 -35.84 40.31
N GLU A 883 19.41 -34.59 40.29
CA GLU A 883 18.88 -33.95 39.07
C GLU A 883 19.91 -33.14 38.27
N ARG A 884 21.14 -33.05 38.78
CA ARG A 884 22.25 -32.38 38.10
C ARG A 884 23.04 -33.40 37.28
N PHE A 885 23.55 -32.97 36.12
CA PHE A 885 24.70 -33.61 35.48
C PHE A 885 25.83 -32.60 35.36
N SER A 886 26.93 -32.79 36.10
CA SER A 886 28.09 -31.89 36.08
C SER A 886 29.36 -32.69 35.83
N PHE A 887 29.87 -32.61 34.59
CA PHE A 887 31.14 -33.21 34.18
C PHE A 887 32.24 -32.15 34.28
N ARG A 888 33.17 -32.35 35.22
CA ARG A 888 34.06 -31.31 35.71
C ARG A 888 35.38 -31.84 36.27
N LEU A 889 36.24 -30.96 36.76
CA LEU A 889 37.47 -31.31 37.46
C LEU A 889 37.29 -31.30 38.99
N ASP A 890 38.02 -32.18 39.67
CA ASP A 890 37.98 -32.36 41.12
C ASP A 890 38.57 -31.18 41.90
N THR A 891 38.08 -30.96 43.12
CA THR A 891 38.34 -29.76 43.92
C THR A 891 38.91 -30.02 45.30
N ALA A 892 39.23 -31.27 45.63
CA ALA A 892 39.85 -31.60 46.91
C ALA A 892 41.20 -30.89 47.14
N SER A 893 41.85 -30.44 46.06
CA SER A 893 43.00 -29.54 46.05
C SER A 893 43.09 -28.91 44.67
N GLN A 894 43.32 -27.60 44.55
CA GLN A 894 43.51 -26.94 43.25
C GLN A 894 44.69 -27.53 42.44
N ALA A 895 45.59 -28.27 43.10
CA ALA A 895 46.68 -29.01 42.46
C ALA A 895 46.29 -30.41 41.93
N ASN A 896 45.07 -30.89 42.19
CA ASN A 896 44.56 -32.21 41.83
C ASN A 896 43.44 -32.12 40.77
N GLN A 897 43.80 -31.73 39.55
CA GLN A 897 42.88 -31.62 38.41
C GLN A 897 42.59 -32.99 37.77
N ARG A 898 41.71 -33.78 38.41
CA ARG A 898 41.27 -35.10 37.94
C ARG A 898 39.81 -35.04 37.52
N LEU A 899 39.38 -35.91 36.59
CA LEU A 899 37.98 -35.94 36.15
C LEU A 899 37.02 -36.28 37.29
N ARG A 900 35.86 -35.61 37.30
CA ARG A 900 34.78 -35.80 38.25
C ARG A 900 33.43 -35.72 37.55
N LEU A 901 32.55 -36.67 37.85
CA LEU A 901 31.13 -36.58 37.53
C LEU A 901 30.33 -36.44 38.82
N GLU A 902 29.39 -35.50 38.84
CA GLU A 902 28.61 -35.17 40.03
C GLU A 902 27.14 -34.85 39.71
N VAL A 903 26.24 -35.38 40.55
CA VAL A 903 24.78 -35.26 40.36
C VAL A 903 24.04 -34.55 41.50
N GLN A 904 24.77 -33.74 42.29
CA GLN A 904 24.31 -33.09 43.54
C GLN A 904 23.93 -34.12 44.62
N GLY A 905 24.65 -34.09 45.75
CA GLY A 905 24.52 -35.07 46.82
C GLY A 905 25.27 -36.40 46.59
N GLY A 906 25.98 -36.54 45.45
CA GLY A 906 26.85 -37.68 45.15
C GLY A 906 27.80 -37.45 43.97
N PHE A 907 29.00 -38.04 44.02
CA PHE A 907 30.02 -37.88 42.97
C PHE A 907 31.01 -39.04 42.86
N ILE A 908 31.67 -39.15 41.70
CA ILE A 908 32.85 -39.98 41.45
C ILE A 908 34.04 -39.15 40.95
N VAL A 909 35.26 -39.58 41.25
CA VAL A 909 36.51 -38.93 40.84
C VAL A 909 37.49 -39.96 40.30
N GLY A 910 38.09 -39.68 39.13
CA GLY A 910 39.14 -40.47 38.51
C GLY A 910 40.50 -40.40 39.23
N SER A 911 41.49 -41.07 38.65
CA SER A 911 42.84 -41.20 39.19
C SER A 911 43.86 -40.32 38.49
N THR A 912 43.69 -40.09 37.19
CA THR A 912 44.65 -39.43 36.32
C THR A 912 44.53 -37.91 36.45
N ARG A 913 45.67 -37.24 36.63
CA ARG A 913 45.77 -35.77 36.58
C ARG A 913 46.01 -35.35 35.14
N ILE A 914 45.29 -34.32 34.69
CA ILE A 914 45.32 -33.85 33.29
C ILE A 914 45.77 -32.38 33.17
N ASN A 915 46.43 -31.85 34.21
CA ASN A 915 46.92 -30.47 34.25
C ASN A 915 48.41 -30.35 33.94
N ASP A 916 48.88 -31.09 32.95
CA ASP A 916 50.27 -31.07 32.47
C ASP A 916 50.47 -30.16 31.25
N GLY A 917 49.40 -29.52 30.76
CA GLY A 917 49.41 -28.65 29.59
C GLY A 917 49.27 -29.37 28.25
N GLU A 918 49.05 -30.69 28.25
CA GLU A 918 48.79 -31.47 27.04
C GLU A 918 47.27 -31.62 26.78
N TRP A 919 46.91 -31.91 25.53
CA TRP A 919 45.53 -32.23 25.15
C TRP A 919 45.18 -33.64 25.60
N HIS A 920 44.13 -33.78 26.41
CA HIS A 920 43.57 -35.05 26.85
C HIS A 920 42.14 -35.24 26.35
N HIS A 921 41.82 -36.43 25.85
CA HIS A 921 40.43 -36.79 25.53
C HIS A 921 39.76 -37.31 26.79
N VAL A 922 38.64 -36.72 27.18
CA VAL A 922 37.95 -37.04 28.44
C VAL A 922 36.52 -37.45 28.15
N ALA A 923 36.02 -38.47 28.85
CA ALA A 923 34.63 -38.91 28.68
C ALA A 923 34.00 -39.39 30.00
N ALA A 924 32.70 -39.15 30.12
CA ALA A 924 31.84 -39.71 31.16
C ALA A 924 30.71 -40.52 30.50
N VAL A 925 30.62 -41.80 30.87
CA VAL A 925 29.62 -42.75 30.35
C VAL A 925 28.68 -43.14 31.49
N VAL A 926 27.39 -42.89 31.29
CA VAL A 926 26.31 -43.22 32.22
C VAL A 926 25.48 -44.35 31.63
N ASP A 927 25.37 -45.43 32.39
CA ASP A 927 24.52 -46.56 32.10
C ASP A 927 24.24 -47.35 33.39
N ASP A 928 23.23 -48.22 33.36
CA ASP A 928 22.96 -49.22 34.40
C ASP A 928 23.89 -50.43 34.22
N PHE A 929 25.19 -50.23 34.50
CA PHE A 929 26.22 -51.22 34.21
C PHE A 929 26.14 -52.52 35.05
N ASP A 930 25.45 -52.51 36.18
CA ASP A 930 25.20 -53.72 36.98
C ASP A 930 23.77 -54.28 36.76
N SER A 931 22.97 -53.62 35.93
CA SER A 931 21.62 -54.01 35.51
C SER A 931 20.66 -54.17 36.69
N ASN A 932 20.81 -53.33 37.72
CA ASN A 932 19.99 -53.39 38.93
C ASN A 932 18.65 -52.63 38.82
N GLY A 933 18.42 -51.94 37.70
CA GLY A 933 17.21 -51.16 37.42
C GLY A 933 17.23 -49.73 37.96
N THR A 934 18.35 -49.28 38.52
CA THR A 934 18.57 -47.90 39.00
C THR A 934 19.99 -47.44 38.73
N THR A 935 20.18 -46.41 37.91
CA THR A 935 21.52 -45.88 37.66
C THR A 935 21.98 -44.94 38.77
N SER A 936 23.06 -45.28 39.46
CA SER A 936 23.72 -44.43 40.46
C SER A 936 25.01 -43.80 39.92
N VAL A 937 25.40 -42.64 40.47
CA VAL A 937 26.66 -41.98 40.07
C VAL A 937 27.89 -42.87 40.25
N SER A 938 27.84 -43.82 41.20
CA SER A 938 28.92 -44.80 41.44
C SER A 938 29.08 -45.85 40.34
N GLU A 939 28.07 -46.08 39.50
CA GLU A 939 28.16 -47.02 38.37
C GLU A 939 28.75 -46.37 37.12
N THR A 940 28.76 -45.04 37.04
CA THR A 940 29.27 -44.31 35.88
C THR A 940 30.76 -44.54 35.66
N LYS A 941 31.19 -44.53 34.39
CA LYS A 941 32.58 -44.75 33.98
C LYS A 941 33.21 -43.46 33.48
N LEU A 942 34.43 -43.18 33.92
CA LEU A 942 35.25 -42.07 33.43
C LEU A 942 36.39 -42.59 32.58
N TYR A 943 36.76 -41.85 31.54
CA TYR A 943 37.88 -42.19 30.66
C TYR A 943 38.80 -40.99 30.44
N VAL A 944 40.10 -41.27 30.36
CA VAL A 944 41.15 -40.32 29.93
C VAL A 944 41.94 -40.98 28.80
N ASP A 945 42.09 -40.29 27.68
CA ASP A 945 42.79 -40.74 26.46
C ASP A 945 42.36 -42.12 25.97
N GLY A 946 41.04 -42.37 26.01
CA GLY A 946 40.44 -43.63 25.60
C GLY A 946 40.60 -44.77 26.62
N LYS A 947 41.20 -44.52 27.79
CA LYS A 947 41.44 -45.53 28.83
C LYS A 947 40.51 -45.33 30.02
N LEU A 948 39.98 -46.43 30.54
CA LEU A 948 39.08 -46.43 31.70
C LEU A 948 39.85 -46.03 32.97
N GLU A 949 39.29 -45.07 33.71
CA GLU A 949 39.85 -44.57 34.97
C GLU A 949 39.54 -45.48 36.17
N THR A 950 40.44 -45.51 37.14
CA THR A 950 40.13 -46.06 38.47
C THR A 950 39.40 -44.99 39.28
N ILE A 951 38.17 -45.26 39.70
CA ILE A 951 37.31 -44.26 40.35
C ILE A 951 37.30 -44.40 41.88
N SER A 952 37.21 -43.26 42.56
CA SER A 952 36.81 -43.14 43.96
C SER A 952 35.45 -42.44 44.03
N SER A 953 34.62 -42.77 45.03
CA SER A 953 33.26 -42.23 45.14
C SER A 953 32.97 -41.70 46.55
N SER A 954 32.05 -40.74 46.65
CA SER A 954 31.56 -40.23 47.94
C SER A 954 30.08 -39.88 47.82
N GLY A 955 29.25 -40.50 48.67
CA GLY A 955 27.79 -40.33 48.69
C GLY A 955 27.10 -40.89 47.46
N SER A 956 26.94 -42.22 47.34
CA SER A 956 26.20 -42.82 46.21
C SER A 956 24.77 -42.27 46.11
N ARG A 957 24.39 -41.82 44.90
CA ARG A 957 23.13 -41.12 44.59
C ARG A 957 22.61 -41.58 43.23
N ALA A 958 21.31 -41.83 43.13
CA ALA A 958 20.62 -42.11 41.87
C ALA A 958 20.67 -40.90 40.94
N ILE A 959 20.92 -41.16 39.66
CA ILE A 959 20.90 -40.16 38.59
C ILE A 959 19.46 -39.99 38.11
N ASN A 960 18.94 -38.78 38.19
CA ASN A 960 17.61 -38.39 37.72
C ASN A 960 17.69 -37.02 37.03
N THR A 961 18.61 -36.87 36.08
CA THR A 961 18.97 -35.57 35.48
C THR A 961 17.74 -34.83 34.94
N SER A 962 17.52 -33.58 35.39
CA SER A 962 16.38 -32.79 34.92
C SER A 962 16.57 -32.31 33.49
N GLY A 963 15.47 -32.22 32.72
CA GLY A 963 15.45 -31.54 31.42
C GLY A 963 15.28 -30.02 31.53
N VAL A 964 15.15 -29.49 32.73
CA VAL A 964 14.95 -28.06 32.97
C VAL A 964 16.30 -27.36 33.15
N GLY A 965 16.48 -26.25 32.44
CA GLY A 965 17.68 -25.42 32.44
C GLY A 965 18.48 -25.54 31.15
N THR A 966 19.21 -24.49 30.79
CA THR A 966 20.02 -24.47 29.57
C THR A 966 21.31 -25.27 29.77
N PRO A 967 21.63 -26.24 28.89
CA PRO A 967 22.94 -26.91 28.91
C PRO A 967 24.07 -25.93 28.59
N LEU A 968 25.20 -26.06 29.28
CA LEU A 968 26.36 -25.18 29.15
C LEU A 968 27.65 -25.97 28.92
N ILE A 969 28.50 -25.46 28.02
CA ILE A 969 29.92 -25.82 27.91
C ILE A 969 30.73 -24.75 28.66
N GLY A 970 31.74 -25.17 29.43
CA GLY A 970 32.67 -24.27 30.12
C GLY A 970 32.17 -23.66 31.44
N ALA A 971 30.88 -23.83 31.80
CA ALA A 971 30.30 -23.27 33.02
C ALA A 971 29.17 -24.15 33.58
N ALA A 972 28.63 -23.79 34.76
CA ALA A 972 27.45 -24.41 35.34
C ALA A 972 26.32 -23.42 35.61
N SER A 973 25.11 -23.74 35.16
CA SER A 973 23.94 -22.86 35.25
C SER A 973 23.49 -22.59 36.69
N HIS A 974 23.87 -23.48 37.61
CA HIS A 974 23.51 -23.40 39.02
C HIS A 974 24.54 -22.68 39.91
N ALA A 975 25.71 -22.34 39.39
CA ALA A 975 26.78 -21.71 40.17
C ALA A 975 27.61 -20.79 39.26
N PRO A 976 27.52 -19.45 39.44
CA PRO A 976 28.13 -18.49 38.52
C PRO A 976 29.66 -18.46 38.57
N ASN A 977 30.28 -19.15 39.51
CA ASN A 977 31.73 -19.19 39.73
C ASN A 977 32.36 -20.55 39.39
N TYR A 978 31.63 -21.45 38.70
CA TYR A 978 32.10 -22.79 38.33
C TYR A 978 32.54 -22.78 36.87
N ASN A 979 33.55 -21.97 36.57
CA ASN A 979 33.97 -21.67 35.20
C ASN A 979 35.27 -22.41 34.87
N PHE A 980 35.38 -22.87 33.64
CA PHE A 980 36.54 -23.61 33.15
C PHE A 980 37.70 -22.66 32.85
N GLN A 981 38.92 -23.02 33.24
CA GLN A 981 40.13 -22.31 32.84
C GLN A 981 41.05 -23.27 32.08
N GLY A 982 41.19 -23.02 30.79
CA GLY A 982 41.91 -23.89 29.86
C GLY A 982 41.21 -23.94 28.52
N ASP A 983 41.56 -24.92 27.70
CA ASP A 983 41.04 -25.03 26.35
C ASP A 983 40.10 -26.24 26.23
N ILE A 984 38.98 -26.06 25.54
CA ILE A 984 38.02 -27.14 25.23
C ILE A 984 37.90 -27.26 23.72
N ASP A 985 37.82 -28.49 23.25
CA ASP A 985 37.66 -28.87 21.85
C ASP A 985 36.75 -30.10 21.73
N GLU A 986 36.08 -30.26 20.59
CA GLU A 986 35.22 -31.39 20.21
C GLU A 986 34.27 -31.94 21.28
N VAL A 987 33.32 -31.13 21.74
CA VAL A 987 32.32 -31.59 22.71
C VAL A 987 31.29 -32.48 22.02
N ARG A 988 31.11 -33.70 22.52
CA ARG A 988 30.12 -34.66 22.02
C ARG A 988 29.16 -35.07 23.13
N VAL A 989 27.87 -35.11 22.79
CA VAL A 989 26.81 -35.64 23.66
C VAL A 989 26.05 -36.72 22.90
N ILE A 990 26.18 -37.95 23.38
CA ILE A 990 25.68 -39.16 22.73
C ILE A 990 24.59 -39.75 23.64
N ASN A 991 23.42 -40.03 23.07
CA ASN A 991 22.22 -40.48 23.79
C ASN A 991 22.23 -41.99 24.15
N ARG A 992 23.41 -42.58 24.20
CA ARG A 992 23.66 -43.98 24.57
C ARG A 992 24.99 -44.11 25.29
N ALA A 993 25.16 -45.23 25.99
CA ALA A 993 26.45 -45.59 26.55
C ALA A 993 27.39 -46.08 25.43
N LEU A 994 28.59 -45.49 25.34
CA LEU A 994 29.66 -45.97 24.47
C LEU A 994 30.46 -47.07 25.17
N ASP A 995 30.90 -48.07 24.40
CA ASP A 995 31.86 -49.05 24.88
C ASP A 995 33.31 -48.51 24.88
N ILE A 996 34.24 -49.27 25.46
CA ILE A 996 35.65 -48.86 25.58
C ILE A 996 36.35 -48.68 24.23
N THR A 997 35.94 -49.43 23.20
CA THR A 997 36.51 -49.34 21.84
C THR A 997 36.02 -48.08 21.15
N GLU A 998 34.74 -47.77 21.29
CA GLU A 998 34.13 -46.55 20.76
C GLU A 998 34.74 -45.30 21.41
N VAL A 999 34.90 -45.30 22.74
CA VAL A 999 35.57 -44.20 23.46
C VAL A 999 37.05 -44.09 23.06
N ALA A 1000 37.76 -45.21 22.85
CA ALA A 1000 39.13 -45.19 22.35
C ALA A 1000 39.24 -44.68 20.90
N SER A 1001 38.22 -44.90 20.07
CA SER A 1001 38.16 -44.34 18.72
C SER A 1001 37.97 -42.83 18.75
N LEU A 1002 37.14 -42.29 19.66
CA LEU A 1002 37.00 -40.85 19.86
C LEU A 1002 38.31 -40.20 20.33
N ALA A 1003 39.15 -40.93 21.08
CA ALA A 1003 40.47 -40.44 21.48
C ALA A 1003 41.51 -40.41 20.33
N ASN A 1004 41.16 -40.83 19.10
CA ASN A 1004 42.06 -40.82 17.93
C ASN A 1004 41.72 -39.66 16.97
N PRO A 1005 42.57 -38.61 16.87
CA PRO A 1005 42.27 -37.42 16.06
C PRO A 1005 42.18 -37.69 14.55
N THR A 1006 42.85 -38.73 14.02
CA THR A 1006 42.75 -39.07 12.59
C THR A 1006 41.38 -39.67 12.24
N ASN A 1007 40.79 -40.45 13.15
CA ASN A 1007 39.44 -40.97 12.98
C ASN A 1007 38.42 -39.83 13.07
N GLN A 1008 38.60 -38.90 14.02
CA GLN A 1008 37.74 -37.74 14.15
C GLN A 1008 37.77 -36.82 12.93
N LEU A 1009 38.93 -36.58 12.31
CA LEU A 1009 39.02 -35.80 11.05
C LEU A 1009 38.30 -36.47 9.87
N ARG A 1010 38.41 -37.79 9.76
CA ARG A 1010 37.68 -38.58 8.75
C ARG A 1010 36.18 -38.52 8.99
N ASP A 1011 35.76 -38.67 10.23
CA ASP A 1011 34.34 -38.67 10.61
C ASP A 1011 33.75 -37.23 10.46
N ALA A 1012 34.53 -36.18 10.76
CA ALA A 1012 34.22 -34.77 10.45
C ALA A 1012 33.95 -34.56 8.98
N TRP A 1013 34.84 -35.09 8.13
CA TRP A 1013 34.70 -34.96 6.70
C TRP A 1013 33.48 -35.76 6.19
N ARG A 1014 33.25 -36.97 6.70
CA ARG A 1014 32.09 -37.79 6.30
C ARG A 1014 30.78 -37.13 6.70
N GLU A 1015 30.63 -36.66 7.93
CA GLU A 1015 29.41 -35.97 8.39
C GLU A 1015 29.19 -34.65 7.67
N ARG A 1016 30.26 -33.89 7.36
CA ARG A 1016 30.19 -32.69 6.50
C ARG A 1016 29.50 -32.92 5.17
N HIS A 1017 29.77 -34.06 4.53
CA HIS A 1017 29.38 -34.28 3.14
C HIS A 1017 28.19 -35.23 2.99
N PHE A 1018 27.97 -36.14 3.95
CA PHE A 1018 26.95 -37.18 3.85
C PHE A 1018 26.02 -37.27 5.08
N GLY A 1019 26.20 -36.38 6.07
CA GLY A 1019 25.50 -36.46 7.35
C GLY A 1019 25.77 -37.79 8.06
N THR A 1020 24.77 -38.31 8.78
CA THR A 1020 24.91 -39.57 9.54
C THR A 1020 24.79 -40.82 8.66
N THR A 1021 24.30 -40.70 7.42
CA THR A 1021 24.10 -41.81 6.47
C THR A 1021 25.41 -42.34 5.91
N THR A 1022 25.58 -43.67 5.89
CA THR A 1022 26.70 -44.32 5.19
C THR A 1022 26.30 -44.46 3.72
N PRO A 1023 27.00 -43.82 2.77
CA PRO A 1023 26.62 -43.96 1.37
C PRO A 1023 26.87 -45.41 0.90
N ASP A 1024 25.98 -45.93 0.05
CA ASP A 1024 26.15 -47.23 -0.60
C ASP A 1024 26.94 -47.05 -1.89
N TRP A 1025 28.20 -47.47 -1.87
CA TRP A 1025 29.18 -47.20 -2.94
C TRP A 1025 29.20 -48.28 -4.04
N THR A 1026 28.11 -49.04 -4.21
CA THR A 1026 28.12 -50.28 -5.02
C THR A 1026 27.06 -50.38 -6.12
N THR A 1027 26.15 -49.41 -6.26
CA THR A 1027 25.09 -49.43 -7.30
C THR A 1027 24.83 -48.07 -7.91
N ASP A 1028 24.91 -48.01 -9.25
CA ASP A 1028 24.53 -46.87 -10.10
C ASP A 1028 23.02 -46.62 -10.00
N ALA A 1029 22.64 -45.65 -9.15
CA ALA A 1029 21.24 -45.44 -8.77
C ALA A 1029 20.49 -44.53 -9.76
N ASP A 1030 21.18 -43.71 -10.53
CA ASP A 1030 20.59 -42.81 -11.53
C ASP A 1030 20.90 -43.19 -13.00
N ASN A 1031 21.79 -44.18 -13.21
CA ASN A 1031 22.08 -44.85 -14.48
C ASN A 1031 22.58 -43.88 -15.56
N ASP A 1032 23.33 -42.85 -15.16
CA ASP A 1032 23.97 -41.88 -16.04
C ASP A 1032 25.38 -42.31 -16.49
N SER A 1033 25.86 -43.46 -15.99
CA SER A 1033 27.20 -44.02 -16.23
C SER A 1033 28.36 -43.21 -15.65
N SER A 1034 28.08 -42.24 -14.78
CA SER A 1034 29.04 -41.34 -14.15
C SER A 1034 29.64 -41.92 -12.87
N GLU A 1035 29.02 -42.89 -12.21
CA GLU A 1035 29.43 -43.30 -10.84
C GLU A 1035 30.79 -44.04 -10.71
N LEU A 1036 31.58 -44.19 -11.79
CA LEU A 1036 33.02 -44.52 -11.71
C LEU A 1036 33.92 -43.27 -11.65
N ILE A 1037 33.34 -42.09 -11.86
CA ILE A 1037 33.92 -40.76 -11.80
C ILE A 1037 33.21 -40.04 -10.63
N GLU A 1038 33.88 -39.95 -9.50
CA GLU A 1038 33.35 -39.21 -8.35
C GLU A 1038 33.56 -37.69 -8.63
N GLU A 1039 32.53 -37.03 -9.18
CA GLU A 1039 32.53 -35.58 -9.43
C GLU A 1039 32.40 -34.81 -8.11
N TYR A 1040 33.53 -34.46 -7.48
CA TYR A 1040 33.54 -33.69 -6.23
C TYR A 1040 34.53 -32.53 -6.27
N GLY A 1041 34.12 -31.39 -6.83
CA GLY A 1041 35.06 -30.32 -7.13
C GLY A 1041 34.60 -28.87 -7.00
N PHE A 1042 34.18 -28.42 -5.81
CA PHE A 1042 34.43 -27.02 -5.42
C PHE A 1042 34.90 -26.93 -3.96
N GLY A 1043 36.20 -27.14 -3.76
CA GLY A 1043 36.88 -26.83 -2.51
C GLY A 1043 37.09 -25.32 -2.37
N SER A 1044 36.82 -24.80 -1.16
CA SER A 1044 36.90 -23.40 -0.74
C SER A 1044 36.23 -22.39 -1.68
N ASN A 1045 34.92 -22.21 -1.46
CA ASN A 1045 34.13 -21.07 -1.93
C ASN A 1045 34.22 -20.75 -3.43
N PRO A 1046 33.37 -21.36 -4.29
CA PRO A 1046 33.15 -20.83 -5.61
C PRO A 1046 32.27 -19.58 -5.48
N HIS A 1047 32.82 -18.47 -5.02
CA HIS A 1047 32.36 -17.19 -5.54
C HIS A 1047 32.74 -17.18 -7.02
N ILE A 1048 31.91 -17.79 -7.87
CA ILE A 1048 31.72 -17.28 -9.22
C ILE A 1048 30.93 -15.99 -8.98
N PRO A 1049 31.54 -14.80 -9.08
CA PRO A 1049 30.84 -13.55 -8.84
C PRO A 1049 30.08 -13.22 -10.12
N ASP A 1050 29.13 -14.07 -10.49
CA ASP A 1050 28.21 -13.84 -11.60
C ASP A 1050 27.01 -14.77 -11.49
N THR A 1051 25.81 -14.18 -11.36
CA THR A 1051 24.51 -14.86 -11.20
C THR A 1051 24.00 -15.53 -12.48
N SER A 1052 24.87 -15.80 -13.46
CA SER A 1052 24.53 -16.53 -14.68
C SER A 1052 24.68 -18.04 -14.46
N ASN A 1053 23.62 -18.81 -14.75
CA ASN A 1053 23.45 -20.26 -14.52
C ASN A 1053 24.42 -21.17 -15.32
N HIS A 1054 25.72 -20.90 -15.33
CA HIS A 1054 26.71 -21.66 -16.10
C HIS A 1054 27.69 -22.38 -15.15
N ALA A 1055 27.23 -23.49 -14.57
CA ALA A 1055 28.10 -24.44 -13.87
C ALA A 1055 29.10 -25.09 -14.86
N PRO A 1056 30.33 -25.42 -14.42
CA PRO A 1056 31.23 -26.20 -15.25
C PRO A 1056 30.64 -27.57 -15.53
N SER A 1057 31.04 -28.16 -16.67
CA SER A 1057 30.64 -29.52 -17.05
C SER A 1057 31.84 -30.44 -17.03
N VAL A 1058 31.63 -31.66 -16.55
CA VAL A 1058 32.62 -32.74 -16.56
C VAL A 1058 32.12 -33.84 -17.49
N GLN A 1059 33.01 -34.36 -18.34
CA GLN A 1059 32.69 -35.46 -19.24
C GLN A 1059 33.90 -36.36 -19.45
N LEU A 1060 33.65 -37.65 -19.66
CA LEU A 1060 34.68 -38.57 -20.14
C LEU A 1060 34.79 -38.44 -21.67
N ASN A 1061 35.99 -38.14 -22.18
CA ASN A 1061 36.20 -38.16 -23.63
C ASN A 1061 36.29 -39.63 -24.09
N PRO A 1062 35.31 -40.12 -24.89
CA PRO A 1062 35.22 -41.53 -25.24
C PRO A 1062 36.33 -41.99 -26.20
N THR A 1063 37.07 -41.06 -26.79
CA THR A 1063 38.19 -41.36 -27.72
C THR A 1063 39.53 -41.41 -26.99
N SER A 1064 39.74 -40.56 -25.98
CA SER A 1064 41.01 -40.48 -25.24
C SER A 1064 41.00 -41.20 -23.89
N GLY A 1065 39.84 -41.57 -23.34
CA GLY A 1065 39.70 -42.16 -22.01
C GLY A 1065 39.97 -41.19 -20.85
N LYS A 1066 40.20 -39.91 -21.17
CA LYS A 1066 40.54 -38.86 -20.20
C LYS A 1066 39.31 -38.07 -19.79
N LEU A 1067 39.36 -37.57 -18.56
CA LEU A 1067 38.33 -36.74 -17.99
C LEU A 1067 38.51 -35.30 -18.45
N GLU A 1068 37.51 -34.70 -19.07
CA GLU A 1068 37.51 -33.32 -19.55
C GLU A 1068 36.55 -32.45 -18.73
N ILE A 1069 37.03 -31.29 -18.29
CA ILE A 1069 36.32 -30.34 -17.44
C ILE A 1069 36.24 -29.02 -18.21
N THR A 1070 35.03 -28.58 -18.53
CA THR A 1070 34.79 -27.33 -19.26
C THR A 1070 34.19 -26.28 -18.33
N PHE A 1071 34.81 -25.11 -18.25
CA PHE A 1071 34.39 -24.03 -17.37
C PHE A 1071 34.64 -22.65 -18.00
N ASN A 1072 33.97 -21.63 -17.47
CA ASN A 1072 34.15 -20.26 -17.93
C ASN A 1072 35.15 -19.53 -17.03
N ARG A 1073 36.10 -18.80 -17.63
CA ARG A 1073 37.03 -17.92 -16.91
C ARG A 1073 37.08 -16.54 -17.56
N ARG A 1074 37.42 -15.51 -16.79
CA ARG A 1074 37.66 -14.17 -17.36
C ARG A 1074 38.93 -14.19 -18.23
N LYS A 1075 38.95 -13.35 -19.25
CA LYS A 1075 40.09 -13.27 -20.19
C LYS A 1075 41.37 -12.88 -19.46
N PRO A 1076 42.50 -13.57 -19.72
CA PRO A 1076 43.78 -13.23 -19.10
C PRO A 1076 44.14 -11.75 -19.26
N GLY A 1077 44.53 -11.10 -18.16
CA GLY A 1077 44.90 -9.66 -18.14
C GLY A 1077 43.73 -8.69 -17.90
N THR A 1078 42.50 -9.19 -17.69
CA THR A 1078 41.34 -8.36 -17.30
C THR A 1078 41.06 -8.37 -15.79
N HIS A 1079 41.73 -9.24 -15.03
CA HIS A 1079 41.62 -9.42 -13.59
C HIS A 1079 42.86 -10.17 -13.05
N ASP A 1080 43.05 -10.18 -11.73
CA ASP A 1080 44.20 -10.80 -11.04
C ASP A 1080 43.94 -12.24 -10.53
N LEU A 1081 42.82 -12.86 -10.92
CA LEU A 1081 42.49 -14.22 -10.47
C LEU A 1081 43.24 -15.27 -11.29
N THR A 1082 43.57 -16.37 -10.63
CA THR A 1082 44.18 -17.55 -11.24
C THR A 1082 43.28 -18.75 -11.09
N TYR A 1083 43.11 -19.52 -12.17
CA TYR A 1083 42.26 -20.70 -12.21
C TYR A 1083 43.14 -21.94 -12.36
N SER A 1084 42.99 -22.91 -11.46
CA SER A 1084 43.69 -24.19 -11.54
C SER A 1084 42.72 -25.35 -11.30
N VAL A 1085 42.92 -26.44 -12.03
CA VAL A 1085 42.15 -27.67 -11.90
C VAL A 1085 43.12 -28.77 -11.47
N GLU A 1086 42.81 -29.43 -10.37
CA GLU A 1086 43.60 -30.50 -9.79
C GLU A 1086 42.80 -31.80 -9.77
N VAL A 1087 43.48 -32.92 -10.05
CA VAL A 1087 42.86 -34.25 -10.06
C VAL A 1087 43.60 -35.16 -9.07
N SER A 1088 42.90 -36.12 -8.49
CA SER A 1088 43.46 -37.13 -7.60
C SER A 1088 42.73 -38.46 -7.69
N ASP A 1089 43.36 -39.56 -7.30
CA ASP A 1089 42.70 -40.83 -7.00
C ASP A 1089 42.58 -41.08 -5.48
N ASN A 1090 42.97 -40.09 -4.66
CA ASN A 1090 42.95 -40.12 -3.21
C ASN A 1090 42.73 -38.72 -2.61
N LEU A 1091 41.64 -38.53 -1.86
CA LEU A 1091 41.26 -37.27 -1.21
C LEU A 1091 42.33 -36.71 -0.24
N ALA A 1092 43.29 -37.53 0.22
CA ALA A 1092 44.39 -37.10 1.07
C ALA A 1092 45.63 -36.57 0.31
N SER A 1093 45.67 -36.66 -1.04
CA SER A 1093 46.85 -36.27 -1.84
C SER A 1093 46.46 -35.80 -3.25
N TRP A 1094 46.57 -34.51 -3.57
CA TRP A 1094 46.09 -33.92 -4.83
C TRP A 1094 47.24 -33.62 -5.80
N THR A 1095 47.75 -34.64 -6.49
CA THR A 1095 49.00 -34.53 -7.26
C THR A 1095 48.92 -34.98 -8.71
N LEU A 1096 47.75 -35.34 -9.25
CA LEU A 1096 47.65 -35.76 -10.64
C LEU A 1096 47.62 -34.54 -11.57
N PRO A 1097 48.44 -34.53 -12.64
CA PRO A 1097 48.54 -33.38 -13.54
C PRO A 1097 47.33 -33.24 -14.47
N THR A 1098 47.09 -32.01 -14.92
CA THR A 1098 46.04 -31.61 -15.85
C THR A 1098 46.60 -30.78 -17.00
N THR A 1099 45.95 -30.85 -18.17
CA THR A 1099 46.38 -30.15 -19.38
C THR A 1099 45.20 -29.38 -20.00
N GLU A 1100 45.39 -28.10 -20.31
CA GLU A 1100 44.40 -27.29 -21.03
C GLU A 1100 44.26 -27.77 -22.49
N VAL A 1101 43.04 -28.12 -22.89
CA VAL A 1101 42.72 -28.74 -24.19
C VAL A 1101 42.19 -27.70 -25.17
N SER A 1102 41.35 -26.76 -24.73
CA SER A 1102 40.81 -25.70 -25.57
C SER A 1102 40.48 -24.44 -24.78
N VAL A 1103 40.64 -23.29 -25.45
CA VAL A 1103 40.19 -21.98 -24.98
C VAL A 1103 39.52 -21.28 -26.15
N THR A 1104 38.28 -20.85 -25.96
CA THR A 1104 37.51 -20.09 -26.95
C THR A 1104 36.79 -18.92 -26.30
N ASP A 1105 36.65 -17.81 -27.01
CA ASP A 1105 35.80 -16.69 -26.56
C ASP A 1105 34.40 -17.19 -26.18
N HIS A 1106 33.89 -16.76 -25.03
CA HIS A 1106 32.56 -17.16 -24.58
C HIS A 1106 31.50 -16.62 -25.56
N PRO A 1107 30.54 -17.44 -26.03
CA PRO A 1107 29.65 -17.07 -27.13
C PRO A 1107 28.68 -15.92 -26.81
N THR A 1108 28.43 -15.67 -25.52
CA THR A 1108 27.44 -14.68 -25.05
C THR A 1108 27.95 -13.75 -23.96
N LEU A 1109 29.14 -13.98 -23.40
CA LEU A 1109 29.66 -13.20 -22.27
C LEU A 1109 30.93 -12.46 -22.71
N GLU A 1110 30.80 -11.14 -22.90
CA GLU A 1110 31.91 -10.30 -23.31
C GLU A 1110 32.98 -10.25 -22.20
N GLY A 1111 34.24 -10.48 -22.56
CA GLY A 1111 35.37 -10.49 -21.62
C GLY A 1111 35.67 -11.85 -20.95
N PHE A 1112 34.98 -12.93 -21.36
CA PHE A 1112 35.20 -14.29 -20.84
C PHE A 1112 35.66 -15.25 -21.94
N ASP A 1113 36.39 -16.28 -21.50
CA ASP A 1113 36.74 -17.47 -22.27
C ASP A 1113 36.01 -18.69 -21.69
N GLN A 1114 35.59 -19.60 -22.57
CA GLN A 1114 35.25 -20.97 -22.21
C GLN A 1114 36.51 -21.85 -22.38
N VAL A 1115 36.86 -22.58 -21.33
CA VAL A 1115 38.11 -23.36 -21.19
C VAL A 1115 37.79 -24.81 -20.90
N THR A 1116 38.44 -25.73 -21.60
CA THR A 1116 38.37 -27.16 -21.32
C THR A 1116 39.74 -27.67 -20.88
N VAL A 1117 39.80 -28.38 -19.76
CA VAL A 1117 41.01 -28.99 -19.19
C VAL A 1117 40.81 -30.51 -19.09
N ALA A 1118 41.80 -31.30 -19.51
CA ALA A 1118 41.77 -32.76 -19.40
C ALA A 1118 42.69 -33.26 -18.28
N SER A 1119 42.30 -34.36 -17.63
CA SER A 1119 43.20 -35.16 -16.80
C SER A 1119 44.31 -35.77 -17.65
N ASP A 1120 45.53 -35.81 -17.13
CA ASP A 1120 46.60 -36.55 -17.81
C ASP A 1120 46.52 -38.07 -17.60
N ALA A 1121 45.81 -38.50 -16.55
CA ALA A 1121 45.49 -39.90 -16.25
C ALA A 1121 44.16 -40.35 -16.90
N ASP A 1122 44.09 -41.63 -17.29
CA ASP A 1122 42.90 -42.31 -17.87
C ASP A 1122 42.27 -43.25 -16.82
N LEU A 1123 40.93 -43.31 -16.80
CA LEU A 1123 40.13 -44.18 -15.93
C LEU A 1123 40.45 -45.68 -16.06
N ALA A 1124 41.07 -46.10 -17.16
CA ALA A 1124 41.56 -47.47 -17.30
C ALA A 1124 42.63 -47.84 -16.24
N THR A 1125 43.28 -46.86 -15.60
CA THR A 1125 44.36 -47.07 -14.62
C THR A 1125 44.01 -46.72 -13.18
N SER A 1126 42.96 -45.93 -12.95
CA SER A 1126 42.49 -45.54 -11.63
C SER A 1126 41.00 -45.80 -11.52
N ALA A 1127 40.60 -46.66 -10.58
CA ALA A 1127 39.20 -47.07 -10.41
C ALA A 1127 38.27 -45.94 -9.93
N ARG A 1128 38.86 -44.82 -9.46
CA ARG A 1128 38.19 -43.61 -9.00
C ARG A 1128 39.08 -42.42 -9.27
N LEU A 1129 38.48 -41.31 -9.68
CA LEU A 1129 39.15 -40.02 -9.83
C LEU A 1129 38.28 -38.95 -9.17
N PHE A 1130 38.94 -38.03 -8.46
CA PHE A 1130 38.43 -36.86 -7.78
C PHE A 1130 38.98 -35.62 -8.49
N ILE A 1131 38.19 -34.57 -8.64
CA ILE A 1131 38.59 -33.31 -9.29
C ILE A 1131 38.31 -32.17 -8.34
N ARG A 1132 39.18 -31.17 -8.23
CA ARG A 1132 38.81 -29.89 -7.61
C ARG A 1132 39.30 -28.70 -8.42
N MET A 1133 38.54 -27.62 -8.40
CA MET A 1133 38.92 -26.35 -9.01
C MET A 1133 39.29 -25.35 -7.92
N ASN A 1134 40.47 -24.75 -8.03
CA ASN A 1134 40.89 -23.65 -7.17
C ASN A 1134 40.87 -22.34 -7.95
N VAL A 1135 40.27 -21.31 -7.35
CA VAL A 1135 40.31 -19.93 -7.83
C VAL A 1135 41.04 -19.11 -6.77
N ASN A 1136 42.22 -18.59 -7.10
CA ASN A 1136 43.05 -17.79 -6.19
C ASN A 1136 43.21 -16.36 -6.67
#